data_AF-A0A6G6WDC3-F1
#
_entry.id   AF-A0A6G6WDC3-F1
#
_cell.length_a   1.000
_cell.length_b   1.000
_cell.length_c   1.000
_cell.angle_alpha   90.00
_cell.angle_beta   90.00
_cell.angle_gamma   90.00
#
_symmetry.space_group_name_H-M   'P 1'
#
loop_
_entity.id
_entity.type
_entity.pdbx_description
1 polymer ?
#
loop_
_entity_poly.entity_id
_entity_poly.type
_entity_poly.pdbx_seq_one_letter_code
_entity_poly.pdbx_strand_id
1 'polypeptide(L)'
;MATTRRQRVLAPWVAVLLLALGAGVAAGVGQLLGISTEPAAQMTPPDPVVPEVGPVATNPRLEVTAPNTVRFGVALDELRAAQGATTPSGTASVTVTVGAGEESDDGYRLGGTPDALTVDAASETGGVRAVYDLAQQVRAGRPVAEHLGGEVRSALPFRMVDLGAVGVTPDPDQWRPGNDYSHVSRAFEDAYLEHAPYVDADALADDYGEWDAFLRHVLADGYDAVAWPGFVEYADLPAASAEDRERAAALRAAFEPFWDRAHELGMKVFLRTDMLALTPELADDLEQRFGTDTEDPALWRVYTDALQRLYDEAPGLSGVLLRIGEAGSIYAEPGFDQYSALAVRTVRAVRTMLTAFTDQAEASGREVVFRTWSVGIGAVGDMHTDPASYHRVLDGLDSPALIVSTKYTAGDFYSWLPLNTTLETGDQRRIVEFQSRREFEGFGAFPDDLGPEFSWAVQRLVAANPHVEGVWSWTQDGGPWRAGPMSLYLTSGFWPLYEANTLTAAAVARDPGADVGGVTVDWARRYLSDDPATVRAVAEAMALSRDAIHTGLYLRPFAEQRVVALGLEPPPQMWLFEWDVLTGDSATLDLLYAVVRDRLDETLADGERAVATAERMRALVVGTDPDSWRPGTYEAFTGALDYEVDTLRLLAAYRTMFLRAAAWHDTGEGHRAWVEARDAFDRAAAAHLAAPGGDVQHPAWNLTAARLGVERADRDLAMAWTARVLLVLALLWLLLSRATRVAITRPWAARTSVPAIVVGGLLFLATRCVQTSFLAPAHLLVTLGALALSTVLLLLLGGRRAAGPVLTVVSSVCVVRAVVTLAALAPTGPGGYWFAFWTEPARRSVYVTVAVALFLWLFVAAGWALAGALGARRAAGAVLAGVGLGLGAAGLFVAAYGLERGLTVWNDQLGLLPWGLARILGLTTYLEIPADAAWWAAGAGGAVLAVGLLLRLTPRRRPATS
;
A
#
# COMPACT_ATOMS: atom_id res chain seq x y z
N MET A 1 -49.73 6.52 -42.38
CA MET A 1 -50.67 6.17 -41.28
C MET A 1 -50.36 4.82 -40.61
N ALA A 2 -49.92 3.77 -41.33
CA ALA A 2 -49.58 2.47 -40.71
C ALA A 2 -48.34 2.50 -39.78
N THR A 3 -47.30 3.26 -40.13
CA THR A 3 -46.05 3.40 -39.34
C THR A 3 -46.26 4.14 -38.02
N THR A 4 -47.10 5.18 -38.00
CA THR A 4 -47.40 5.98 -36.80
C THR A 4 -48.27 5.24 -35.79
N ARG A 5 -49.15 4.31 -36.24
CA ARG A 5 -49.94 3.45 -35.35
C ARG A 5 -49.06 2.38 -34.69
N ARG A 6 -48.13 1.79 -35.45
CA ARG A 6 -47.16 0.79 -34.96
C ARG A 6 -46.20 1.37 -33.92
N GLN A 7 -45.68 2.59 -34.14
CA GLN A 7 -44.79 3.27 -33.18
C GLN A 7 -45.49 3.63 -31.86
N ARG A 8 -46.77 3.99 -31.88
CA ARG A 8 -47.57 4.25 -30.67
C ARG A 8 -47.74 3.00 -29.79
N VAL A 9 -47.83 1.82 -30.39
CA VAL A 9 -47.94 0.55 -29.67
C VAL A 9 -46.57 0.05 -29.19
N LEU A 10 -45.50 0.30 -29.96
CA LEU A 10 -44.14 -0.14 -29.62
C LEU A 10 -43.47 0.72 -28.53
N ALA A 11 -43.79 2.01 -28.44
CA ALA A 11 -43.19 2.93 -27.47
C ALA A 11 -43.21 2.44 -26.00
N PRO A 12 -44.33 1.98 -25.43
CA PRO A 12 -44.33 1.47 -24.05
C PRO A 12 -43.47 0.22 -23.87
N TRP A 13 -43.49 -0.72 -24.83
CA TRP A 13 -42.65 -1.92 -24.78
C TRP A 13 -41.16 -1.60 -24.85
N VAL A 14 -40.78 -0.63 -25.69
CA VAL A 14 -39.40 -0.16 -25.77
C VAL A 14 -38.99 0.52 -24.46
N ALA A 15 -39.84 1.34 -23.85
CA ALA A 15 -39.54 1.94 -22.55
C ALA A 15 -39.32 0.88 -21.47
N VAL A 16 -40.15 -0.17 -21.41
CA VAL A 16 -39.97 -1.31 -20.50
C VAL A 16 -38.65 -2.03 -20.77
N LEU A 17 -38.31 -2.31 -22.04
CA LEU A 17 -37.04 -2.93 -22.40
C LEU A 17 -35.83 -2.07 -21.98
N LEU A 18 -35.88 -0.75 -22.21
CA LEU A 18 -34.80 0.15 -21.83
C LEU A 18 -34.62 0.25 -20.31
N LEU A 19 -35.73 0.22 -19.56
CA LEU A 19 -35.68 0.14 -18.09
C LEU A 19 -35.13 -1.20 -17.63
N ALA A 20 -35.49 -2.32 -18.28
CA ALA A 20 -34.93 -3.63 -17.97
C ALA A 20 -33.41 -3.69 -18.25
N LEU A 21 -32.95 -3.11 -19.36
CA LEU A 21 -31.52 -2.97 -19.65
C LEU A 21 -30.83 -2.07 -18.61
N GLY A 22 -31.45 -0.95 -18.23
CA GLY A 22 -30.94 -0.08 -17.18
C GLY A 22 -30.83 -0.79 -15.83
N ALA A 23 -31.83 -1.60 -15.47
CA ALA A 23 -31.83 -2.42 -14.27
C ALA A 23 -30.74 -3.50 -14.31
N GLY A 24 -30.50 -4.11 -15.47
CA GLY A 24 -29.38 -5.02 -15.69
C GLY A 24 -28.02 -4.34 -15.46
N VAL A 25 -27.83 -3.12 -15.98
CA VAL A 25 -26.61 -2.33 -15.71
C VAL A 25 -26.50 -1.97 -14.23
N ALA A 26 -27.60 -1.56 -13.60
CA ALA A 26 -27.62 -1.25 -12.16
C ALA A 26 -27.26 -2.46 -11.30
N ALA A 27 -27.73 -3.65 -11.66
CA ALA A 27 -27.36 -4.91 -10.99
C ALA A 27 -25.87 -5.22 -11.18
N GLY A 28 -25.34 -5.08 -12.40
CA GLY A 28 -23.91 -5.25 -12.68
C GLY A 28 -23.02 -4.27 -11.90
N VAL A 29 -23.41 -2.99 -11.82
CA VAL A 29 -22.71 -2.00 -10.97
C VAL A 29 -22.77 -2.40 -9.51
N GLY A 30 -23.94 -2.82 -9.01
CA GLY A 30 -24.07 -3.26 -7.61
C GLY A 30 -23.19 -4.46 -7.27
N GLN A 31 -23.09 -5.44 -8.17
CA GLN A 31 -22.20 -6.59 -8.03
C GLN A 31 -20.72 -6.19 -8.07
N LEU A 32 -20.35 -5.30 -8.99
CA LEU A 32 -18.97 -4.82 -9.11
C LEU A 32 -18.52 -4.05 -7.87
N LEU A 33 -19.39 -3.24 -7.26
CA LEU A 33 -19.07 -2.53 -6.02
C LEU A 33 -18.87 -3.49 -4.85
N GLY A 34 -19.64 -4.58 -4.77
CA GLY A 34 -19.39 -5.69 -3.84
C GLY A 34 -19.27 -5.30 -2.36
N ILE A 35 -19.89 -4.20 -1.93
CA ILE A 35 -19.67 -3.65 -0.58
C ILE A 35 -20.28 -4.56 0.49
N SER A 36 -19.44 -5.06 1.39
CA SER A 36 -19.87 -5.80 2.58
C SER A 36 -18.97 -5.50 3.78
N THR A 37 -19.51 -5.66 4.98
CA THR A 37 -18.78 -5.51 6.23
C THR A 37 -19.09 -6.68 7.16
N GLU A 38 -18.07 -7.20 7.82
CA GLU A 38 -18.20 -8.19 8.90
C GLU A 38 -17.25 -7.82 10.05
N PRO A 39 -17.54 -8.19 11.30
CA PRO A 39 -16.60 -7.95 12.40
C PRO A 39 -15.24 -8.63 12.13
N ALA A 40 -14.16 -7.88 12.24
CA ALA A 40 -12.80 -8.43 12.15
C ALA A 40 -12.41 -9.07 13.48
N ALA A 41 -11.73 -10.22 13.43
CA ALA A 41 -11.04 -10.75 14.60
C ALA A 41 -9.94 -9.76 15.00
N GLN A 42 -9.76 -9.56 16.31
CA GLN A 42 -8.78 -8.63 16.85
C GLN A 42 -7.72 -9.41 17.64
N MET A 43 -6.47 -8.95 17.56
CA MET A 43 -5.46 -9.40 18.50
C MET A 43 -5.79 -8.89 19.90
N THR A 44 -5.42 -9.64 20.93
CA THR A 44 -5.70 -9.29 22.33
C THR A 44 -4.41 -9.37 23.16
N PRO A 45 -3.39 -8.56 22.85
CA PRO A 45 -2.20 -8.48 23.70
C PRO A 45 -2.59 -7.97 25.09
N PRO A 46 -1.81 -8.33 26.14
CA PRO A 46 -2.01 -7.74 27.45
C PRO A 46 -1.73 -6.23 27.44
N ASP A 47 -2.26 -5.51 28.42
CA ASP A 47 -1.92 -4.10 28.61
C ASP A 47 -0.41 -3.94 28.84
N PRO A 48 0.22 -2.86 28.34
CA PRO A 48 1.63 -2.59 28.56
C PRO A 48 1.92 -2.40 30.05
N VAL A 49 3.02 -2.98 30.51
CA VAL A 49 3.48 -2.89 31.90
C VAL A 49 4.79 -2.11 31.93
N VAL A 50 4.83 -1.05 32.73
CA VAL A 50 6.07 -0.33 33.04
C VAL A 50 6.68 -0.95 34.29
N PRO A 51 7.82 -1.65 34.19
CA PRO A 51 8.44 -2.27 35.35
C PRO A 51 9.08 -1.22 36.28
N GLU A 52 9.44 -1.64 37.49
CA GLU A 52 10.17 -0.77 38.41
C GLU A 52 11.58 -0.46 37.86
N VAL A 53 11.87 0.83 37.68
CA VAL A 53 13.19 1.28 37.21
C VAL A 53 14.10 1.53 38.41
N GLY A 54 14.93 0.53 38.71
CA GLY A 54 15.97 0.62 39.75
C GLY A 54 17.21 1.42 39.32
N PRO A 55 18.17 1.65 40.25
CA PRO A 55 19.46 2.23 39.92
C PRO A 55 20.28 1.31 39.02
N VAL A 56 21.19 1.88 38.23
CA VAL A 56 22.15 1.14 37.41
C VAL A 56 23.03 0.26 38.28
N ALA A 57 23.14 -1.03 37.94
CA ALA A 57 24.02 -1.97 38.62
C ALA A 57 25.49 -1.60 38.42
N THR A 58 26.27 -1.57 39.51
CA THR A 58 27.72 -1.35 39.43
C THR A 58 28.45 -2.66 39.17
N ASN A 59 28.66 -2.96 37.89
CA ASN A 59 29.32 -4.20 37.47
C ASN A 59 30.84 -4.16 37.65
N PRO A 60 31.50 -5.29 37.96
CA PRO A 60 32.96 -5.38 37.91
C PRO A 60 33.44 -5.33 36.46
N ARG A 61 34.71 -4.95 36.28
CA ARG A 61 35.38 -5.12 34.99
C ARG A 61 35.60 -6.61 34.74
N LEU A 62 34.94 -7.15 33.71
CA LEU A 62 35.13 -8.52 33.26
C LEU A 62 36.46 -8.68 32.50
N GLU A 63 37.27 -9.63 32.94
CA GLU A 63 38.46 -10.12 32.25
C GLU A 63 38.16 -11.51 31.67
N VAL A 64 37.89 -11.55 30.37
CA VAL A 64 37.42 -12.76 29.70
C VAL A 64 38.58 -13.56 29.12
N THR A 65 38.65 -14.84 29.49
CA THR A 65 39.49 -15.86 28.86
C THR A 65 38.61 -16.75 27.99
N ALA A 66 38.74 -16.62 26.67
CA ALA A 66 37.95 -17.33 25.67
C ALA A 66 38.86 -17.83 24.52
N PRO A 67 38.38 -18.75 23.66
CA PRO A 67 39.07 -19.11 22.43
C PRO A 67 39.45 -17.88 21.58
N ASN A 68 40.61 -17.96 20.92
CA ASN A 68 41.11 -16.89 20.06
C ASN A 68 40.60 -17.06 18.62
N THR A 69 39.33 -16.73 18.41
CA THR A 69 38.67 -16.72 17.08
C THR A 69 38.21 -15.31 16.74
N VAL A 70 37.87 -15.08 15.46
CA VAL A 70 37.39 -13.77 15.01
C VAL A 70 36.03 -13.43 15.64
N ARG A 71 35.13 -14.41 15.77
CA ARG A 71 33.82 -14.25 16.42
C ARG A 71 33.95 -13.80 17.88
N PHE A 72 34.83 -14.45 18.66
CA PHE A 72 35.13 -14.02 20.03
C PHE A 72 35.80 -12.65 20.06
N GLY A 73 36.70 -12.36 19.13
CA GLY A 73 37.35 -11.04 19.02
C GLY A 73 36.33 -9.90 18.94
N VAL A 74 35.36 -10.03 18.04
CA VAL A 74 34.28 -9.04 17.86
C VAL A 74 33.39 -8.93 19.09
N ALA A 75 32.97 -10.05 19.68
CA ALA A 75 32.13 -10.02 20.89
C ALA A 75 32.87 -9.40 22.09
N LEU A 76 34.18 -9.64 22.21
CA LEU A 76 35.02 -9.03 23.23
C LEU A 76 35.21 -7.53 23.01
N ASP A 77 35.27 -7.06 21.77
CA ASP A 77 35.30 -5.63 21.46
C ASP A 77 34.00 -4.94 21.88
N GLU A 78 32.85 -5.59 21.63
CA GLU A 78 31.55 -5.10 22.07
C GLU A 78 31.45 -5.03 23.60
N LEU A 79 31.92 -6.07 24.31
CA LEU A 79 31.99 -6.07 25.77
C LEU A 79 32.93 -4.97 26.30
N ARG A 80 34.11 -4.77 25.69
CA ARG A 80 35.03 -3.69 26.08
C ARG A 80 34.39 -2.32 25.87
N ALA A 81 33.66 -2.12 24.77
CA ALA A 81 32.94 -0.88 24.50
C ALA A 81 31.87 -0.61 25.56
N ALA A 82 31.06 -1.62 25.89
CA ALA A 82 30.06 -1.54 26.96
C ALA A 82 30.69 -1.17 28.32
N GLN A 83 31.79 -1.84 28.68
CA GLN A 83 32.50 -1.58 29.94
C GLN A 83 33.17 -0.20 29.97
N GLY A 84 33.66 0.29 28.83
CA GLY A 84 34.28 1.61 28.72
C GLY A 84 33.32 2.77 28.98
N ALA A 85 32.02 2.53 28.83
CA ALA A 85 30.97 3.52 29.11
C ALA A 85 30.54 3.57 30.59
N THR A 86 31.07 2.69 31.45
CA THR A 86 30.64 2.56 32.85
C THR A 86 31.82 2.63 33.82
N THR A 87 31.55 2.97 35.09
CA THR A 87 32.57 2.93 36.15
C THR A 87 32.52 1.57 36.86
N PRO A 88 33.58 0.75 36.82
CA PRO A 88 33.56 -0.59 37.39
C PRO A 88 33.66 -0.57 38.93
N SER A 89 32.99 -1.52 39.60
CA SER A 89 33.10 -1.74 41.05
C SER A 89 34.38 -2.47 41.48
N GLY A 90 35.04 -3.14 40.54
CA GLY A 90 36.20 -3.99 40.77
C GLY A 90 36.60 -4.73 39.49
N THR A 91 37.19 -5.92 39.62
CA THR A 91 37.51 -6.82 38.50
C THR A 91 36.97 -8.21 38.80
N ALA A 92 36.40 -8.88 37.80
CA ALA A 92 35.95 -10.27 37.87
C ALA A 92 36.49 -11.04 36.67
N SER A 93 36.87 -12.30 36.85
CA SER A 93 37.30 -13.15 35.74
C SER A 93 36.10 -13.85 35.09
N VAL A 94 36.16 -14.07 33.78
CA VAL A 94 35.20 -14.89 33.04
C VAL A 94 35.98 -15.94 32.26
N THR A 95 35.68 -17.22 32.47
CA THR A 95 36.28 -18.31 31.68
C THR A 95 35.23 -18.92 30.77
N VAL A 96 35.46 -18.91 29.46
CA VAL A 96 34.56 -19.48 28.46
C VAL A 96 35.08 -20.82 27.97
N THR A 97 34.28 -21.86 28.15
CA THR A 97 34.51 -23.22 27.64
C THR A 97 33.50 -23.52 26.54
N VAL A 98 33.99 -23.92 25.37
CA VAL A 98 33.14 -24.29 24.22
C VAL A 98 33.32 -25.77 23.89
N GLY A 99 32.21 -26.44 23.61
CA GLY A 99 32.15 -27.83 23.16
C GLY A 99 32.24 -27.99 21.64
N ALA A 100 31.87 -29.17 21.16
CA ALA A 100 31.76 -29.52 19.74
C ALA A 100 30.33 -29.96 19.38
N GLY A 101 29.34 -29.28 19.95
CA GLY A 101 27.91 -29.45 19.68
C GLY A 101 27.51 -28.85 18.32
N GLU A 102 26.20 -28.67 18.12
CA GLU A 102 25.66 -28.07 16.90
C GLU A 102 26.10 -26.61 16.79
N GLU A 103 26.61 -26.19 15.62
CA GLU A 103 27.16 -24.84 15.45
C GLU A 103 26.10 -23.74 15.59
N SER A 104 24.84 -24.04 15.28
CA SER A 104 23.70 -23.12 15.43
C SER A 104 23.23 -22.93 16.88
N ASP A 105 23.66 -23.78 17.82
CA ASP A 105 23.23 -23.71 19.22
C ASP A 105 23.88 -22.51 19.91
N ASP A 106 23.09 -21.48 20.18
CA ASP A 106 23.51 -20.26 20.87
C ASP A 106 23.31 -20.32 22.40
N GLY A 107 22.99 -21.50 22.94
CA GLY A 107 22.79 -21.75 24.35
C GLY A 107 24.09 -21.85 25.17
N TYR A 108 24.01 -21.43 26.43
CA TYR A 108 25.13 -21.52 27.38
C TYR A 108 24.64 -21.61 28.83
N ARG A 109 25.51 -22.14 29.70
CA ARG A 109 25.29 -22.15 31.16
C ARG A 109 26.23 -21.17 31.83
N LEU A 110 25.70 -20.28 32.67
CA LEU A 110 26.49 -19.37 33.49
C LEU A 110 26.70 -19.97 34.89
N GLY A 111 27.94 -20.09 35.34
CA GLY A 111 28.32 -20.68 36.61
C GLY A 111 29.42 -19.90 37.34
N GLY A 112 29.98 -20.50 38.38
CA GLY A 112 31.04 -19.90 39.20
C GLY A 112 30.51 -19.00 40.32
N THR A 113 31.12 -17.83 40.48
CA THR A 113 30.80 -16.83 41.50
C THR A 113 30.78 -15.42 40.87
N PRO A 114 30.17 -14.40 41.52
CA PRO A 114 30.16 -13.04 40.97
C PRO A 114 31.55 -12.45 40.63
N ASP A 115 32.61 -12.88 41.32
CA ASP A 115 33.99 -12.43 41.07
C ASP A 115 34.77 -13.33 40.09
N ALA A 116 34.22 -14.50 39.75
CA ALA A 116 34.84 -15.50 38.87
C ALA A 116 33.74 -16.33 38.18
N LEU A 117 33.24 -15.82 37.05
CA LEU A 117 32.18 -16.42 36.24
C LEU A 117 32.76 -17.51 35.32
N THR A 118 31.96 -18.55 35.08
CA THR A 118 32.24 -19.58 34.07
C THR A 118 31.11 -19.64 33.06
N VAL A 119 31.44 -19.70 31.78
CA VAL A 119 30.50 -19.94 30.68
C VAL A 119 30.81 -21.31 30.11
N ASP A 120 29.85 -22.22 30.19
CA ASP A 120 29.93 -23.54 29.55
C ASP A 120 28.92 -23.59 28.40
N ALA A 121 29.40 -23.59 27.16
CA ALA A 121 28.59 -23.60 25.95
C ALA A 121 28.82 -24.87 25.12
N ALA A 122 27.78 -25.37 24.45
CA ALA A 122 27.89 -26.55 23.59
C ALA A 122 28.67 -26.26 22.30
N SER A 123 28.65 -25.02 21.83
CA SER A 123 29.25 -24.57 20.58
C SER A 123 30.04 -23.26 20.76
N GLU A 124 30.77 -22.84 19.73
CA GLU A 124 31.36 -21.50 19.67
C GLU A 124 30.28 -20.41 19.70
N THR A 125 29.18 -20.58 18.97
CA THR A 125 28.06 -19.64 18.89
C THR A 125 27.47 -19.34 20.26
N GLY A 126 27.23 -20.36 21.08
CA GLY A 126 26.76 -20.16 22.45
C GLY A 126 27.76 -19.45 23.36
N GLY A 127 29.05 -19.75 23.21
CA GLY A 127 30.10 -19.06 23.95
C GLY A 127 30.23 -17.58 23.58
N VAL A 128 30.13 -17.28 22.28
CA VAL A 128 30.14 -15.91 21.73
C VAL A 128 28.88 -15.15 22.17
N ARG A 129 27.71 -15.79 22.11
CA ARG A 129 26.43 -15.24 22.58
C ARG A 129 26.49 -14.84 24.05
N ALA A 130 27.10 -15.66 24.90
CA ALA A 130 27.30 -15.33 26.31
C ALA A 130 28.10 -14.04 26.52
N VAL A 131 29.13 -13.80 25.71
CA VAL A 131 29.94 -12.57 25.79
C VAL A 131 29.12 -11.35 25.36
N TYR A 132 28.34 -11.46 24.29
CA TYR A 132 27.43 -10.38 23.90
C TYR A 132 26.34 -10.13 24.95
N ASP A 133 25.77 -11.16 25.56
CA ASP A 133 24.75 -11.01 26.61
C ASP A 133 25.31 -10.33 27.86
N LEU A 134 26.57 -10.62 28.24
CA LEU A 134 27.28 -9.88 29.29
C LEU A 134 27.48 -8.40 28.90
N ALA A 135 27.81 -8.11 27.64
CA ALA A 135 27.92 -6.74 27.14
C ALA A 135 26.58 -6.01 27.21
N GLN A 136 25.49 -6.66 26.78
CA GLN A 136 24.14 -6.12 26.87
C GLN A 136 23.72 -5.85 28.31
N GLN A 137 24.01 -6.76 29.25
CA GLN A 137 23.73 -6.55 30.68
C GLN A 137 24.46 -5.32 31.22
N VAL A 138 25.72 -5.11 30.83
CA VAL A 138 26.47 -3.90 31.21
C VAL A 138 25.81 -2.64 30.63
N ARG A 139 25.44 -2.62 29.34
CA ARG A 139 24.77 -1.47 28.71
C ARG A 139 23.40 -1.16 29.31
N ALA A 140 22.65 -2.20 29.65
CA ALA A 140 21.35 -2.12 30.28
C ALA A 140 21.42 -1.76 31.78
N GLY A 141 22.62 -1.68 32.36
CA GLY A 141 22.79 -1.44 33.78
C GLY A 141 22.26 -2.58 34.66
N ARG A 142 22.25 -3.81 34.15
CA ARG A 142 21.83 -5.03 34.87
C ARG A 142 23.03 -5.77 35.46
N PRO A 143 22.87 -6.54 36.55
CA PRO A 143 23.96 -7.31 37.13
C PRO A 143 24.47 -8.40 36.17
N VAL A 144 25.78 -8.42 35.92
CA VAL A 144 26.43 -9.46 35.08
C VAL A 144 26.33 -10.89 35.65
N ALA A 145 25.88 -11.02 36.90
CA ALA A 145 25.68 -12.28 37.60
C ALA A 145 24.19 -12.68 37.71
N GLU A 146 23.27 -11.98 37.04
CA GLU A 146 21.83 -12.21 37.15
C GLU A 146 21.41 -13.64 36.78
N HIS A 147 22.06 -14.26 35.79
CA HIS A 147 21.79 -15.64 35.37
C HIS A 147 22.69 -16.70 36.03
N LEU A 148 23.39 -16.37 37.12
CA LEU A 148 24.34 -17.27 37.76
C LEU A 148 23.65 -18.56 38.24
N GLY A 149 24.16 -19.71 37.78
CA GLY A 149 23.62 -21.04 38.06
C GLY A 149 22.54 -21.50 37.08
N GLY A 150 22.10 -20.62 36.18
CA GLY A 150 21.09 -20.87 35.15
C GLY A 150 21.68 -21.31 33.81
N GLU A 151 20.80 -21.82 32.96
CA GLU A 151 21.06 -22.08 31.55
C GLU A 151 20.25 -21.08 30.72
N VAL A 152 20.89 -20.45 29.74
CA VAL A 152 20.30 -19.52 28.79
C VAL A 152 20.21 -20.22 27.44
N ARG A 153 19.05 -20.17 26.80
CA ARG A 153 18.80 -20.76 25.48
C ARG A 153 17.90 -19.83 24.68
N SER A 154 18.05 -19.83 23.35
CA SER A 154 17.10 -19.20 22.46
C SER A 154 16.03 -20.21 22.03
N ALA A 155 14.76 -19.86 22.19
CA ALA A 155 13.63 -20.72 21.81
C ALA A 155 13.50 -20.86 20.30
N LEU A 156 13.72 -19.77 19.56
CA LEU A 156 13.67 -19.71 18.10
C LEU A 156 15.09 -19.43 17.56
N PRO A 157 15.76 -20.42 16.95
CA PRO A 157 17.15 -20.27 16.52
C PRO A 157 17.33 -19.30 15.35
N PHE A 158 16.38 -19.17 14.43
CA PHE A 158 16.54 -18.33 13.22
C PHE A 158 16.05 -16.90 13.46
N ARG A 159 16.94 -15.90 13.38
CA ARG A 159 16.60 -14.49 13.65
C ARG A 159 17.21 -13.60 12.59
N MET A 160 16.37 -13.19 11.65
CA MET A 160 16.77 -12.41 10.47
C MET A 160 16.44 -10.92 10.60
N VAL A 161 17.26 -10.08 9.97
CA VAL A 161 16.99 -8.66 9.70
C VAL A 161 17.05 -8.35 8.20
N ASP A 162 16.52 -7.21 7.78
CA ASP A 162 16.93 -6.61 6.48
C ASP A 162 18.30 -5.92 6.59
N LEU A 163 18.78 -5.28 5.51
CA LEU A 163 20.11 -4.67 5.43
C LEU A 163 20.25 -3.36 6.25
N GLY A 164 19.21 -2.90 6.94
CA GLY A 164 19.21 -1.55 7.52
C GLY A 164 19.37 -0.50 6.42
N ALA A 165 20.10 0.59 6.71
CA ALA A 165 20.39 1.64 5.74
C ALA A 165 21.86 1.66 5.26
N VAL A 166 22.52 0.50 5.25
CA VAL A 166 23.91 0.36 4.77
C VAL A 166 24.02 0.79 3.30
N GLY A 167 25.02 1.62 2.99
CA GLY A 167 25.29 2.12 1.65
C GLY A 167 24.24 3.11 1.15
N VAL A 168 23.47 3.74 2.05
CA VAL A 168 22.45 4.74 1.70
C VAL A 168 22.89 6.12 2.18
N THR A 169 23.20 7.00 1.23
CA THR A 169 23.60 8.38 1.51
C THR A 169 22.42 9.19 2.07
N PRO A 170 22.52 9.77 3.29
CA PRO A 170 21.48 10.60 3.90
C PRO A 170 21.48 12.03 3.32
N ASP A 171 21.17 12.18 2.02
CA ASP A 171 21.11 13.48 1.34
C ASP A 171 19.73 14.17 1.55
N PRO A 172 19.64 15.27 2.33
CA PRO A 172 18.37 15.97 2.56
C PRO A 172 17.68 16.48 1.28
N ASP A 173 18.42 16.70 0.19
CA ASP A 173 17.85 17.17 -1.06
C ASP A 173 16.97 16.10 -1.72
N GLN A 174 17.22 14.81 -1.46
CA GLN A 174 16.39 13.69 -1.94
C GLN A 174 15.05 13.57 -1.18
N TRP A 175 15.01 13.95 0.10
CA TRP A 175 13.79 13.91 0.94
C TRP A 175 12.96 15.19 0.87
N ARG A 176 13.59 16.35 0.63
CA ARG A 176 12.91 17.66 0.65
C ARG A 176 11.66 17.76 -0.23
N PRO A 177 11.57 17.12 -1.42
CA PRO A 177 10.35 17.12 -2.23
C PRO A 177 9.17 16.38 -1.58
N GLY A 178 9.42 15.38 -0.73
CA GLY A 178 8.41 14.60 -0.01
C GLY A 178 7.41 13.87 -0.91
N ASN A 179 7.82 13.49 -2.12
CA ASN A 179 6.92 12.91 -3.12
C ASN A 179 7.50 11.69 -3.85
N ASP A 180 8.64 11.19 -3.38
CA ASP A 180 9.24 9.94 -3.87
C ASP A 180 8.68 8.76 -3.07
N TYR A 181 7.56 8.24 -3.57
CA TYR A 181 6.89 7.05 -3.02
C TYR A 181 7.44 5.74 -3.62
N SER A 182 8.65 5.74 -4.18
CA SER A 182 9.30 4.49 -4.63
C SER A 182 9.77 3.66 -3.45
N HIS A 183 9.77 2.33 -3.62
CA HIS A 183 10.24 1.37 -2.61
C HIS A 183 11.72 1.02 -2.80
N VAL A 184 12.41 1.81 -3.62
CA VAL A 184 13.80 1.58 -3.99
C VAL A 184 14.70 2.14 -2.89
N SER A 185 15.53 1.28 -2.28
CA SER A 185 16.44 1.71 -1.21
C SER A 185 17.53 2.63 -1.75
N ARG A 186 18.00 2.39 -2.99
CA ARG A 186 19.22 2.94 -3.58
C ARG A 186 20.47 2.66 -2.76
N ALA A 187 20.49 1.50 -2.10
CA ALA A 187 21.67 1.03 -1.39
C ALA A 187 22.80 0.82 -2.41
N PHE A 188 24.00 1.32 -2.07
CA PHE A 188 25.21 1.26 -2.88
C PHE A 188 25.13 2.04 -4.21
N GLU A 189 24.16 2.95 -4.38
CA GLU A 189 24.00 3.76 -5.62
C GLU A 189 25.29 4.52 -5.95
N ASP A 190 25.96 5.10 -4.95
CA ASP A 190 27.20 5.85 -5.11
C ASP A 190 28.42 4.97 -5.44
N ALA A 191 28.34 3.66 -5.15
CA ALA A 191 29.39 2.69 -5.50
C ALA A 191 29.22 2.13 -6.93
N TYR A 192 28.06 2.33 -7.58
CA TYR A 192 27.83 1.84 -8.92
C TYR A 192 28.29 2.82 -10.01
N LEU A 193 29.00 2.29 -11.01
CA LEU A 193 29.41 3.04 -12.19
C LEU A 193 28.68 2.52 -13.44
N GLU A 194 28.23 3.42 -14.30
CA GLU A 194 27.54 3.08 -15.57
C GLU A 194 28.43 2.25 -16.52
N HIS A 195 29.75 2.44 -16.45
CA HIS A 195 30.74 1.80 -17.32
C HIS A 195 31.84 1.12 -16.51
N ALA A 196 32.58 0.21 -17.15
CA ALA A 196 33.76 -0.42 -16.57
C ALA A 196 34.68 0.62 -15.89
N PRO A 197 35.10 0.40 -14.63
CA PRO A 197 35.11 -0.89 -13.90
C PRO A 197 33.79 -1.28 -13.20
N TYR A 198 32.69 -0.55 -13.45
CA TYR A 198 31.34 -0.77 -12.91
C TYR A 198 31.17 -0.54 -11.40
N VAL A 199 32.28 -0.45 -10.67
CA VAL A 199 32.33 -0.23 -9.23
C VAL A 199 33.33 0.87 -8.91
N ASP A 200 32.91 1.85 -8.12
CA ASP A 200 33.81 2.80 -7.47
C ASP A 200 34.36 2.16 -6.19
N ALA A 201 35.65 1.82 -6.22
CA ALA A 201 36.30 1.11 -5.12
C ALA A 201 36.43 1.94 -3.84
N ASP A 202 36.48 3.27 -3.95
CA ASP A 202 36.60 4.14 -2.77
C ASP A 202 35.23 4.26 -2.08
N ALA A 203 34.16 4.51 -2.85
CA ALA A 203 32.79 4.54 -2.32
C ALA A 203 32.40 3.19 -1.68
N LEU A 204 32.73 2.07 -2.34
CA LEU A 204 32.45 0.74 -1.79
C LEU A 204 33.21 0.45 -0.48
N ALA A 205 34.40 1.02 -0.30
CA ALA A 205 35.16 0.83 0.93
C ALA A 205 34.49 1.52 2.13
N ASP A 206 33.87 2.69 1.91
CA ASP A 206 33.05 3.37 2.90
C ASP A 206 31.80 2.54 3.23
N ASP A 207 31.11 2.03 2.20
CA ASP A 207 29.95 1.14 2.36
C ASP A 207 30.30 -0.15 3.14
N TYR A 208 31.50 -0.71 2.93
CA TYR A 208 31.97 -1.86 3.70
C TYR A 208 32.16 -1.52 5.18
N GLY A 209 32.61 -0.31 5.50
CA GLY A 209 32.72 0.18 6.87
C GLY A 209 31.36 0.24 7.56
N GLU A 210 30.34 0.77 6.86
CA GLU A 210 28.95 0.78 7.33
C GLU A 210 28.41 -0.64 7.53
N TRP A 211 28.68 -1.53 6.58
CA TRP A 211 28.29 -2.94 6.64
C TRP A 211 28.87 -3.66 7.87
N ASP A 212 30.18 -3.55 8.12
CA ASP A 212 30.81 -4.19 9.28
C ASP A 212 30.31 -3.59 10.60
N ALA A 213 29.97 -2.30 10.65
CA ALA A 213 29.32 -1.69 11.80
C ALA A 213 27.90 -2.24 12.02
N PHE A 214 27.09 -2.31 10.97
CA PHE A 214 25.74 -2.89 10.99
C PHE A 214 25.77 -4.35 11.45
N LEU A 215 26.64 -5.18 10.84
CA LEU A 215 26.80 -6.59 11.19
C LEU A 215 27.09 -6.79 12.67
N ARG A 216 28.06 -6.05 13.20
CA ARG A 216 28.43 -6.12 14.63
C ARG A 216 27.28 -5.73 15.54
N HIS A 217 26.54 -4.69 15.17
CA HIS A 217 25.38 -4.22 15.91
C HIS A 217 24.29 -5.29 15.99
N VAL A 218 23.85 -5.83 14.86
CA VAL A 218 22.74 -6.81 14.86
C VAL A 218 23.14 -8.18 15.42
N LEU A 219 24.41 -8.59 15.26
CA LEU A 219 24.96 -9.77 15.96
C LEU A 219 24.94 -9.56 17.48
N ALA A 220 25.35 -8.38 17.94
CA ALA A 220 25.31 -8.05 19.35
C ALA A 220 23.89 -8.11 19.90
N ASP A 221 22.87 -7.68 19.12
CA ASP A 221 21.47 -7.72 19.52
C ASP A 221 20.85 -9.13 19.50
N GLY A 222 21.47 -10.07 18.78
CA GLY A 222 21.09 -11.48 18.79
C GLY A 222 20.65 -12.04 17.45
N TYR A 223 20.70 -11.26 16.37
CA TYR A 223 20.37 -11.73 15.03
C TYR A 223 21.50 -12.54 14.40
N ASP A 224 21.13 -13.48 13.53
CA ASP A 224 22.05 -14.44 12.90
C ASP A 224 21.80 -14.63 11.39
N ALA A 225 20.85 -13.90 10.82
CA ALA A 225 20.62 -13.84 9.37
C ALA A 225 20.33 -12.42 8.86
N VAL A 226 20.66 -12.15 7.60
CA VAL A 226 20.34 -10.92 6.88
C VAL A 226 19.70 -11.22 5.52
N ALA A 227 18.68 -10.44 5.16
CA ALA A 227 18.16 -10.37 3.81
C ALA A 227 18.93 -9.31 3.00
N TRP A 228 19.73 -9.76 2.05
CA TRP A 228 20.57 -8.92 1.19
C TRP A 228 19.84 -8.58 -0.12
N PRO A 229 19.73 -7.31 -0.55
CA PRO A 229 19.01 -6.95 -1.75
C PRO A 229 19.72 -7.42 -3.03
N GLY A 230 18.95 -7.93 -3.98
CA GLY A 230 19.42 -8.25 -5.33
C GLY A 230 19.80 -9.72 -5.53
N PHE A 231 19.85 -10.10 -6.79
CA PHE A 231 20.28 -11.42 -7.26
C PHE A 231 20.72 -11.35 -8.73
N VAL A 232 19.87 -10.81 -9.61
CA VAL A 232 20.12 -10.74 -11.07
C VAL A 232 21.36 -9.90 -11.40
N GLU A 233 21.66 -8.91 -10.56
CA GLU A 233 22.81 -8.02 -10.65
C GLU A 233 24.14 -8.78 -10.48
N TYR A 234 24.12 -9.87 -9.71
CA TYR A 234 25.30 -10.68 -9.42
C TYR A 234 25.39 -11.91 -10.32
N ALA A 235 24.27 -12.38 -10.88
CA ALA A 235 24.19 -13.66 -11.55
C ALA A 235 24.69 -13.62 -13.02
N ASP A 236 25.43 -14.66 -13.43
CA ASP A 236 25.72 -14.91 -14.85
C ASP A 236 24.54 -15.64 -15.51
N LEU A 237 23.63 -14.87 -16.11
CA LEU A 237 22.42 -15.36 -16.76
C LEU A 237 22.63 -15.62 -18.27
N PRO A 238 21.90 -16.60 -18.86
CA PRO A 238 21.93 -16.81 -20.30
C PRO A 238 21.39 -15.58 -21.05
N ALA A 239 21.81 -15.42 -22.30
CA ALA A 239 21.46 -14.28 -23.18
C ALA A 239 21.93 -12.89 -22.72
N ALA A 240 22.52 -12.75 -21.53
CA ALA A 240 23.21 -11.53 -21.10
C ALA A 240 24.25 -11.09 -22.16
N SER A 241 24.40 -9.77 -22.33
CA SER A 241 25.43 -9.24 -23.23
C SER A 241 26.84 -9.54 -22.67
N ALA A 242 27.88 -9.31 -23.47
CA ALA A 242 29.24 -9.40 -22.94
C ALA A 242 29.49 -8.37 -21.83
N GLU A 243 28.89 -7.19 -21.96
CA GLU A 243 28.97 -6.10 -20.99
C GLU A 243 28.26 -6.48 -19.68
N ASP A 244 27.07 -7.04 -19.74
CA ASP A 244 26.32 -7.45 -18.54
C ASP A 244 27.03 -8.56 -17.77
N ARG A 245 27.64 -9.51 -18.48
CA ARG A 245 28.47 -10.56 -17.85
C ARG A 245 29.71 -9.98 -17.17
N GLU A 246 30.36 -9.00 -17.80
CA GLU A 246 31.51 -8.31 -17.21
C GLU A 246 31.09 -7.51 -15.97
N ARG A 247 29.97 -6.80 -16.04
CA ARG A 247 29.37 -6.07 -14.92
C ARG A 247 29.01 -6.98 -13.76
N ALA A 248 28.29 -8.08 -14.02
CA ALA A 248 27.92 -9.05 -12.98
C ALA A 248 29.17 -9.65 -12.31
N ALA A 249 30.21 -9.97 -13.08
CA ALA A 249 31.47 -10.46 -12.53
C ALA A 249 32.19 -9.41 -11.67
N ALA A 250 32.20 -8.15 -12.09
CA ALA A 250 32.76 -7.04 -11.32
C ALA A 250 32.00 -6.82 -10.00
N LEU A 251 30.67 -6.81 -10.04
CA LEU A 251 29.81 -6.70 -8.86
C LEU A 251 30.00 -7.87 -7.90
N ARG A 252 30.04 -9.13 -8.40
CA ARG A 252 30.33 -10.29 -7.54
C ARG A 252 31.67 -10.15 -6.81
N ALA A 253 32.74 -9.85 -7.55
CA ALA A 253 34.07 -9.70 -6.96
C ALA A 253 34.13 -8.54 -5.94
N ALA A 254 33.33 -7.49 -6.15
CA ALA A 254 33.24 -6.35 -5.26
C ALA A 254 32.50 -6.67 -3.94
N PHE A 255 31.40 -7.44 -3.99
CA PHE A 255 30.56 -7.72 -2.83
C PHE A 255 30.89 -9.05 -2.11
N GLU A 256 31.67 -9.95 -2.71
CA GLU A 256 32.14 -11.18 -2.05
C GLU A 256 32.74 -10.92 -0.66
N PRO A 257 33.60 -9.89 -0.44
CA PRO A 257 34.12 -9.57 0.89
C PRO A 257 33.04 -9.26 1.93
N PHE A 258 31.90 -8.69 1.54
CA PHE A 258 30.79 -8.39 2.45
C PHE A 258 30.16 -9.68 2.97
N TRP A 259 29.90 -10.64 2.06
CA TRP A 259 29.29 -11.92 2.38
C TRP A 259 30.24 -12.84 3.15
N ASP A 260 31.52 -12.85 2.79
CA ASP A 260 32.55 -13.60 3.50
C ASP A 260 32.72 -13.09 4.94
N ARG A 261 32.67 -11.77 5.12
CA ARG A 261 32.70 -11.16 6.45
C ARG A 261 31.51 -11.60 7.30
N ALA A 262 30.32 -11.64 6.72
CA ALA A 262 29.12 -12.14 7.39
C ALA A 262 29.31 -13.60 7.84
N HIS A 263 29.73 -14.46 6.91
CA HIS A 263 29.95 -15.88 7.14
C HIS A 263 31.00 -16.15 8.23
N GLU A 264 32.13 -15.44 8.19
CA GLU A 264 33.19 -15.51 9.21
C GLU A 264 32.62 -15.22 10.61
N LEU A 265 31.73 -14.24 10.72
CA LEU A 265 31.07 -13.86 11.96
C LEU A 265 29.89 -14.75 12.36
N GLY A 266 29.47 -15.68 11.50
CA GLY A 266 28.34 -16.58 11.74
C GLY A 266 26.99 -16.00 11.34
N MET A 267 26.97 -14.91 10.57
CA MET A 267 25.77 -14.30 10.00
C MET A 267 25.43 -14.97 8.67
N LYS A 268 24.22 -15.50 8.52
CA LYS A 268 23.70 -16.03 7.26
C LYS A 268 23.27 -14.90 6.32
N VAL A 269 23.55 -15.05 5.03
CA VAL A 269 23.18 -14.06 4.00
C VAL A 269 22.24 -14.68 2.97
N PHE A 270 21.06 -14.08 2.80
CA PHE A 270 20.05 -14.51 1.83
C PHE A 270 19.85 -13.44 0.76
N LEU A 271 20.13 -13.77 -0.51
CA LEU A 271 19.86 -12.87 -1.63
C LEU A 271 18.36 -12.72 -1.87
N ARG A 272 17.81 -11.53 -1.68
CA ARG A 272 16.39 -11.21 -1.86
C ARG A 272 16.10 -10.84 -3.30
N THR A 273 15.14 -11.54 -3.89
CA THR A 273 14.70 -11.28 -5.27
C THR A 273 13.20 -11.47 -5.48
N ASP A 274 12.67 -10.70 -6.43
CA ASP A 274 11.28 -10.78 -6.88
C ASP A 274 11.17 -11.61 -8.15
N MET A 275 10.44 -12.72 -8.08
CA MET A 275 10.25 -13.61 -9.20
C MET A 275 8.94 -13.31 -9.95
N LEU A 276 8.95 -13.09 -11.26
CA LEU A 276 10.07 -13.35 -12.18
C LEU A 276 10.98 -12.12 -12.36
N ALA A 277 12.25 -12.24 -12.01
CA ALA A 277 13.25 -11.18 -12.19
C ALA A 277 13.81 -11.21 -13.63
N LEU A 278 13.87 -10.07 -14.30
CA LEU A 278 14.13 -9.95 -15.74
C LEU A 278 15.07 -8.80 -16.08
N THR A 279 15.85 -8.98 -17.15
CA THR A 279 16.36 -7.90 -18.01
C THR A 279 15.63 -7.96 -19.36
N PRO A 280 15.68 -6.93 -20.23
CA PRO A 280 15.10 -7.00 -21.56
C PRO A 280 15.58 -8.21 -22.37
N GLU A 281 16.89 -8.49 -22.35
CA GLU A 281 17.52 -9.60 -23.07
C GLU A 281 17.08 -10.96 -22.50
N LEU A 282 17.00 -11.09 -21.18
CA LEU A 282 16.52 -12.31 -20.53
C LEU A 282 15.05 -12.55 -20.84
N ALA A 283 14.22 -11.50 -20.82
CA ALA A 283 12.81 -11.60 -21.17
C ALA A 283 12.63 -12.12 -22.60
N ASP A 284 13.40 -11.59 -23.56
CA ASP A 284 13.39 -12.05 -24.95
C ASP A 284 13.86 -13.52 -25.09
N ASP A 285 14.89 -13.95 -24.35
CA ASP A 285 15.36 -15.35 -24.37
C ASP A 285 14.31 -16.32 -23.79
N LEU A 286 13.72 -15.95 -22.64
CA LEU A 286 12.69 -16.76 -21.99
C LEU A 286 11.42 -16.85 -22.84
N GLU A 287 11.03 -15.77 -23.50
CA GLU A 287 9.90 -15.76 -24.42
C GLU A 287 10.17 -16.65 -25.64
N GLN A 288 11.36 -16.56 -26.25
CA GLN A 288 11.71 -17.38 -27.42
C GLN A 288 11.80 -18.88 -27.10
N ARG A 289 12.30 -19.23 -25.91
CA ARG A 289 12.52 -20.63 -25.53
C ARG A 289 11.32 -21.29 -24.89
N PHE A 290 10.54 -20.53 -24.11
CA PHE A 290 9.50 -21.07 -23.23
C PHE A 290 8.16 -20.33 -23.35
N GLY A 291 8.07 -19.22 -24.09
CA GLY A 291 6.89 -18.35 -24.09
C GLY A 291 6.59 -17.75 -22.71
N THR A 292 7.63 -17.57 -21.88
CA THR A 292 7.55 -17.11 -20.49
C THR A 292 6.60 -17.96 -19.62
N ASP A 293 6.50 -19.25 -19.92
CA ASP A 293 5.65 -20.19 -19.16
C ASP A 293 6.28 -20.54 -17.80
N THR A 294 5.82 -19.88 -16.73
CA THR A 294 6.27 -20.12 -15.36
C THR A 294 5.85 -21.49 -14.81
N GLU A 295 5.04 -22.26 -15.54
CA GLU A 295 4.74 -23.66 -15.20
C GLU A 295 5.74 -24.66 -15.81
N ASP A 296 6.64 -24.22 -16.70
CA ASP A 296 7.70 -25.04 -17.30
C ASP A 296 8.92 -25.12 -16.36
N PRO A 297 9.30 -26.32 -15.86
CA PRO A 297 10.52 -26.50 -15.06
C PRO A 297 11.81 -26.08 -15.78
N ALA A 298 11.84 -26.09 -17.12
CA ALA A 298 13.01 -25.67 -17.88
C ALA A 298 13.29 -24.16 -17.79
N LEU A 299 12.26 -23.34 -17.56
CA LEU A 299 12.42 -21.91 -17.28
C LEU A 299 13.16 -21.72 -15.96
N TRP A 300 12.73 -22.40 -14.89
CA TRP A 300 13.33 -22.24 -13.56
C TRP A 300 14.78 -22.73 -13.48
N ARG A 301 15.16 -23.71 -14.32
CA ARG A 301 16.56 -24.13 -14.47
C ARG A 301 17.50 -23.01 -14.88
N VAL A 302 17.03 -22.01 -15.63
CA VAL A 302 17.85 -20.83 -15.97
C VAL A 302 18.34 -20.11 -14.72
N TYR A 303 17.46 -19.95 -13.74
CA TYR A 303 17.73 -19.25 -12.49
C TYR A 303 18.54 -20.11 -11.53
N THR A 304 18.16 -21.38 -11.36
CA THR A 304 18.86 -22.29 -10.43
C THR A 304 20.27 -22.63 -10.89
N ASP A 305 20.51 -22.73 -12.20
CA ASP A 305 21.86 -22.95 -12.74
C ASP A 305 22.76 -21.72 -12.52
N ALA A 306 22.19 -20.51 -12.62
CA ALA A 306 22.90 -19.27 -12.34
C ALA A 306 23.20 -19.12 -10.84
N LEU A 307 22.25 -19.48 -9.97
CA LEU A 307 22.47 -19.54 -8.51
C LEU A 307 23.55 -20.55 -8.14
N GLN A 308 23.56 -21.74 -8.75
CA GLN A 308 24.61 -22.73 -8.48
C GLN A 308 26.00 -22.17 -8.80
N ARG A 309 26.17 -21.52 -9.96
CA ARG A 309 27.45 -20.87 -10.32
C ARG A 309 27.80 -19.76 -9.32
N LEU A 310 26.82 -18.96 -8.91
CA LEU A 310 27.02 -17.91 -7.92
C LEU A 310 27.48 -18.48 -6.57
N TYR A 311 26.88 -19.57 -6.08
CA TYR A 311 27.29 -20.21 -4.82
C TYR A 311 28.66 -20.87 -4.89
N ASP A 312 29.06 -21.38 -6.07
CA ASP A 312 30.39 -21.92 -6.31
C ASP A 312 31.47 -20.82 -6.26
N GLU A 313 31.13 -19.62 -6.73
CA GLU A 313 32.03 -18.45 -6.77
C GLU A 313 32.01 -17.63 -5.47
N ALA A 314 30.89 -17.60 -4.74
CA ALA A 314 30.70 -16.83 -3.52
C ALA A 314 30.18 -17.73 -2.37
N PRO A 315 31.06 -18.52 -1.73
CA PRO A 315 30.65 -19.54 -0.77
C PRO A 315 30.07 -18.99 0.54
N GLY A 316 30.31 -17.71 0.86
CA GLY A 316 29.73 -17.03 2.03
C GLY A 316 28.20 -16.84 1.98
N LEU A 317 27.59 -16.95 0.80
CA LEU A 317 26.14 -16.88 0.65
C LEU A 317 25.44 -18.09 1.26
N SER A 318 24.36 -17.88 2.01
CA SER A 318 23.63 -18.94 2.71
C SER A 318 22.39 -19.42 1.95
N GLY A 319 21.85 -18.61 1.05
CA GLY A 319 20.64 -18.96 0.33
C GLY A 319 20.04 -17.83 -0.50
N VAL A 320 18.76 -17.98 -0.84
CA VAL A 320 17.96 -17.01 -1.58
C VAL A 320 16.62 -16.79 -0.88
N LEU A 321 16.14 -15.56 -0.87
CA LEU A 321 14.81 -15.17 -0.45
C LEU A 321 13.97 -14.80 -1.67
N LEU A 322 12.88 -15.53 -1.90
CA LEU A 322 12.01 -15.38 -3.05
C LEU A 322 10.69 -14.70 -2.65
N ARG A 323 10.30 -13.65 -3.39
CA ARG A 323 8.95 -13.07 -3.35
C ARG A 323 8.32 -13.15 -4.74
N ILE A 324 7.03 -13.47 -4.85
CA ILE A 324 6.30 -13.52 -6.13
C ILE A 324 5.13 -12.54 -6.22
N GLY A 325 4.82 -11.90 -5.11
CA GLY A 325 3.55 -11.23 -4.90
C GLY A 325 3.56 -9.72 -5.14
N GLU A 326 4.70 -9.13 -5.50
CA GLU A 326 4.88 -7.71 -5.79
C GLU A 326 5.82 -7.52 -7.00
N ALA A 327 5.51 -6.55 -7.85
CA ALA A 327 6.38 -6.10 -8.94
C ALA A 327 5.93 -4.71 -9.45
N GLY A 328 6.65 -4.17 -10.44
CA GLY A 328 6.27 -2.95 -11.15
C GLY A 328 7.29 -1.83 -11.01
N SER A 329 6.98 -0.67 -11.62
CA SER A 329 7.92 0.46 -11.71
C SER A 329 8.30 1.10 -10.38
N ILE A 330 7.53 0.85 -9.30
CA ILE A 330 7.87 1.35 -7.96
C ILE A 330 9.11 0.69 -7.36
N TYR A 331 9.57 -0.43 -7.95
CA TYR A 331 10.80 -1.15 -7.61
C TYR A 331 11.89 -1.01 -8.68
N ALA A 332 11.65 -0.22 -9.74
CA ALA A 332 12.64 -0.03 -10.80
C ALA A 332 13.68 1.00 -10.37
N GLU A 333 14.93 0.53 -10.20
CA GLU A 333 16.07 1.41 -9.92
C GLU A 333 16.40 2.24 -11.18
N PRO A 334 16.45 3.59 -11.07
CA PRO A 334 16.82 4.43 -12.22
C PRO A 334 18.21 4.06 -12.78
N GLY A 335 18.29 3.82 -14.09
CA GLY A 335 19.55 3.49 -14.77
C GLY A 335 19.89 2.00 -14.81
N PHE A 336 19.07 1.16 -14.19
CA PHE A 336 19.14 -0.30 -14.28
C PHE A 336 17.98 -0.81 -15.15
N ASP A 337 18.28 -1.70 -16.09
CA ASP A 337 17.27 -2.30 -16.97
C ASP A 337 16.60 -3.53 -16.32
N GLN A 338 17.03 -3.93 -15.12
CA GLN A 338 16.43 -4.99 -14.33
C GLN A 338 15.04 -4.58 -13.84
N TYR A 339 14.09 -5.51 -13.91
CA TYR A 339 12.75 -5.34 -13.36
C TYR A 339 12.15 -6.68 -12.95
N SER A 340 11.13 -6.64 -12.10
CA SER A 340 10.34 -7.81 -11.75
C SER A 340 9.00 -7.82 -12.50
N ALA A 341 8.51 -9.03 -12.81
CA ALA A 341 7.21 -9.25 -13.39
C ALA A 341 6.34 -10.13 -12.48
N LEU A 342 5.08 -9.71 -12.27
CA LEU A 342 4.04 -10.52 -11.64
C LEU A 342 3.62 -11.66 -12.59
N ALA A 343 4.47 -12.66 -12.78
CA ALA A 343 4.28 -13.76 -13.74
C ALA A 343 3.89 -15.09 -13.07
N VAL A 344 4.23 -15.28 -11.79
CA VAL A 344 3.93 -16.51 -11.04
C VAL A 344 2.54 -16.40 -10.41
N ARG A 345 1.50 -16.78 -11.15
CA ARG A 345 0.08 -16.53 -10.78
C ARG A 345 -0.74 -17.78 -10.46
N THR A 346 -0.19 -18.97 -10.66
CA THR A 346 -0.90 -20.25 -10.47
C THR A 346 -0.24 -21.10 -9.41
N VAL A 347 -1.02 -21.96 -8.74
CA VAL A 347 -0.51 -22.95 -7.79
C VAL A 347 0.58 -23.81 -8.42
N ARG A 348 0.39 -24.21 -9.69
CA ARG A 348 1.36 -25.02 -10.42
C ARG A 348 2.67 -24.27 -10.64
N ALA A 349 2.63 -23.01 -11.06
CA ALA A 349 3.82 -22.19 -11.25
C ALA A 349 4.63 -22.05 -9.96
N VAL A 350 3.96 -21.75 -8.83
CA VAL A 350 4.63 -21.65 -7.51
C VAL A 350 5.30 -22.97 -7.12
N ARG A 351 4.60 -24.09 -7.28
CA ARG A 351 5.15 -25.41 -6.93
C ARG A 351 6.30 -25.81 -7.83
N THR A 352 6.20 -25.55 -9.14
CA THR A 352 7.30 -25.80 -10.09
C THR A 352 8.52 -24.96 -9.73
N MET A 353 8.33 -23.67 -9.42
CA MET A 353 9.40 -22.78 -8.98
C MET A 353 10.04 -23.33 -7.70
N LEU A 354 9.26 -23.48 -6.62
CA LEU A 354 9.80 -23.89 -5.32
C LEU A 354 10.52 -25.23 -5.40
N THR A 355 9.97 -26.23 -6.12
CA THR A 355 10.65 -27.51 -6.32
C THR A 355 12.03 -27.32 -6.94
N ALA A 356 12.15 -26.51 -8.01
CA ALA A 356 13.44 -26.28 -8.66
C ALA A 356 14.46 -25.60 -7.73
N PHE A 357 14.02 -24.59 -6.97
CA PHE A 357 14.89 -23.87 -6.04
C PHE A 357 15.29 -24.73 -4.84
N THR A 358 14.36 -25.49 -4.27
CA THR A 358 14.66 -26.37 -3.13
C THR A 358 15.56 -27.53 -3.52
N ASP A 359 15.36 -28.14 -4.69
CA ASP A 359 16.23 -29.20 -5.20
C ASP A 359 17.69 -28.70 -5.36
N GLN A 360 17.87 -27.49 -5.89
CA GLN A 360 19.20 -26.88 -6.03
C GLN A 360 19.81 -26.49 -4.68
N ALA A 361 18.99 -25.94 -3.77
CA ALA A 361 19.43 -25.54 -2.44
C ALA A 361 19.89 -26.76 -1.63
N GLU A 362 19.15 -27.88 -1.65
CA GLU A 362 19.57 -29.14 -1.03
C GLU A 362 20.87 -29.67 -1.62
N ALA A 363 21.03 -29.63 -2.95
CA ALA A 363 22.24 -30.09 -3.62
C ALA A 363 23.50 -29.27 -3.27
N SER A 364 23.31 -27.99 -2.92
CA SER A 364 24.39 -27.05 -2.59
C SER A 364 24.55 -26.77 -1.09
N GLY A 365 23.72 -27.37 -0.23
CA GLY A 365 23.72 -27.11 1.21
C GLY A 365 23.27 -25.69 1.57
N ARG A 366 22.40 -25.09 0.76
CA ARG A 366 21.83 -23.75 0.94
C ARG A 366 20.35 -23.83 1.33
N GLU A 367 19.77 -22.68 1.66
CA GLU A 367 18.38 -22.56 2.08
C GLU A 367 17.57 -21.63 1.14
N VAL A 368 16.26 -21.86 1.05
CA VAL A 368 15.31 -21.02 0.32
C VAL A 368 14.32 -20.44 1.32
N VAL A 369 14.30 -19.12 1.46
CA VAL A 369 13.25 -18.42 2.20
C VAL A 369 12.18 -18.01 1.19
N PHE A 370 11.00 -18.64 1.25
CA PHE A 370 9.87 -18.25 0.42
C PHE A 370 8.96 -17.30 1.19
N ARG A 371 8.88 -16.06 0.70
CA ARG A 371 8.03 -15.02 1.26
C ARG A 371 6.63 -15.12 0.68
N THR A 372 5.63 -15.35 1.53
CA THR A 372 4.24 -15.56 1.06
C THR A 372 3.53 -14.27 0.66
N TRP A 373 4.01 -13.10 1.10
CA TRP A 373 3.37 -11.80 0.85
C TRP A 373 2.99 -11.57 -0.62
N SER A 374 1.75 -11.14 -0.87
CA SER A 374 1.22 -10.83 -2.20
C SER A 374 0.14 -9.76 -2.18
N VAL A 375 0.10 -8.94 -3.24
CA VAL A 375 -0.93 -7.91 -3.47
C VAL A 375 -2.28 -8.47 -3.96
N GLY A 376 -2.50 -9.80 -3.89
CA GLY A 376 -3.79 -10.42 -4.21
C GLY A 376 -3.98 -10.82 -5.67
N ILE A 377 -2.92 -10.88 -6.48
CA ILE A 377 -3.03 -11.18 -7.93
C ILE A 377 -2.92 -12.69 -8.19
N GLY A 378 -3.84 -13.23 -9.01
CA GLY A 378 -3.84 -14.62 -9.45
C GLY A 378 -4.40 -15.61 -8.41
N ALA A 379 -4.32 -16.91 -8.73
CA ALA A 379 -4.88 -17.99 -7.90
C ALA A 379 -4.08 -18.27 -6.61
N VAL A 380 -3.02 -17.52 -6.38
CA VAL A 380 -2.11 -17.61 -5.23
C VAL A 380 -2.06 -16.32 -4.42
N GLY A 381 -2.79 -15.27 -4.82
CA GLY A 381 -2.71 -13.94 -4.22
C GLY A 381 -3.11 -13.89 -2.75
N ASP A 382 -4.00 -14.78 -2.31
CA ASP A 382 -4.49 -14.89 -0.94
C ASP A 382 -3.74 -15.95 -0.10
N MET A 383 -2.70 -16.60 -0.63
CA MET A 383 -1.96 -17.65 0.10
C MET A 383 -1.32 -17.17 1.40
N HIS A 384 -1.14 -15.86 1.55
CA HIS A 384 -0.56 -15.24 2.73
C HIS A 384 -1.58 -14.94 3.83
N THR A 385 -2.89 -14.98 3.56
CA THR A 385 -3.94 -14.66 4.54
C THR A 385 -5.00 -15.75 4.67
N ASP A 386 -5.14 -16.63 3.68
CA ASP A 386 -6.10 -17.73 3.68
C ASP A 386 -5.42 -19.10 3.88
N PRO A 387 -5.68 -19.80 5.00
CA PRO A 387 -5.11 -21.13 5.24
C PRO A 387 -5.43 -22.17 4.16
N ALA A 388 -6.60 -22.11 3.52
CA ALA A 388 -6.95 -23.09 2.48
C ALA A 388 -6.15 -22.87 1.19
N SER A 389 -5.87 -21.62 0.83
CA SER A 389 -4.95 -21.28 -0.26
C SER A 389 -3.50 -21.59 0.11
N TYR A 390 -3.05 -21.31 1.35
CA TYR A 390 -1.74 -21.73 1.85
C TYR A 390 -1.51 -23.24 1.64
N HIS A 391 -2.42 -24.08 2.13
CA HIS A 391 -2.35 -25.53 2.00
C HIS A 391 -2.36 -26.00 0.54
N ARG A 392 -3.22 -25.40 -0.28
CA ARG A 392 -3.28 -25.71 -1.72
C ARG A 392 -1.96 -25.43 -2.44
N VAL A 393 -1.25 -24.37 -2.03
CA VAL A 393 0.04 -23.99 -2.62
C VAL A 393 1.16 -24.88 -2.09
N LEU A 394 1.27 -25.06 -0.77
CA LEU A 394 2.48 -25.56 -0.12
C LEU A 394 2.42 -27.01 0.34
N ASP A 395 1.25 -27.64 0.51
CA ASP A 395 1.17 -29.01 1.00
C ASP A 395 1.93 -30.00 0.10
N GLY A 396 2.75 -30.87 0.70
CA GLY A 396 3.58 -31.84 0.00
C GLY A 396 4.83 -31.28 -0.68
N LEU A 397 5.17 -30.01 -0.45
CA LEU A 397 6.54 -29.50 -0.67
C LEU A 397 7.37 -29.78 0.58
N ASP A 398 7.94 -30.98 0.64
CA ASP A 398 8.68 -31.48 1.79
C ASP A 398 10.19 -31.35 1.55
N SER A 399 10.73 -30.15 1.74
CA SER A 399 12.17 -29.89 1.65
C SER A 399 12.70 -29.33 2.97
N PRO A 400 13.77 -29.91 3.55
CA PRO A 400 14.43 -29.31 4.72
C PRO A 400 15.08 -27.96 4.40
N ALA A 401 15.33 -27.64 3.13
CA ALA A 401 15.90 -26.37 2.70
C ALA A 401 14.86 -25.24 2.58
N LEU A 402 13.55 -25.54 2.66
CA LEU A 402 12.48 -24.54 2.51
C LEU A 402 12.08 -23.94 3.87
N ILE A 403 12.19 -22.62 3.97
CA ILE A 403 11.66 -21.81 5.07
C ILE A 403 10.56 -20.91 4.48
N VAL A 404 9.36 -20.93 5.07
CA VAL A 404 8.24 -20.10 4.65
C VAL A 404 8.10 -18.90 5.59
N SER A 405 8.24 -17.70 5.02
CA SER A 405 8.18 -16.41 5.71
C SER A 405 6.82 -15.76 5.52
N THR A 406 6.17 -15.37 6.62
CA THR A 406 4.85 -14.74 6.60
C THR A 406 4.73 -13.66 7.68
N LYS A 407 4.12 -12.52 7.33
CA LYS A 407 3.79 -11.44 8.27
C LYS A 407 2.91 -11.92 9.42
N TYR A 408 3.19 -11.45 10.64
CA TYR A 408 2.38 -11.82 11.81
C TYR A 408 0.93 -11.34 11.71
N THR A 409 0.65 -10.27 10.96
CA THR A 409 -0.71 -9.80 10.68
C THR A 409 -1.27 -10.44 9.40
N ALA A 410 -2.60 -10.58 9.34
CA ALA A 410 -3.31 -11.03 8.15
C ALA A 410 -3.43 -9.89 7.12
N GLY A 411 -2.31 -9.46 6.54
CA GLY A 411 -2.23 -8.38 5.58
C GLY A 411 -0.91 -7.62 5.72
N ASP A 412 -0.94 -6.30 5.56
CA ASP A 412 0.26 -5.46 5.48
C ASP A 412 0.59 -4.70 6.76
N PHE A 413 0.87 -5.41 7.87
CA PHE A 413 1.30 -4.82 9.16
C PHE A 413 0.44 -3.71 9.79
N TYR A 414 -0.66 -3.28 9.18
CA TYR A 414 -1.60 -2.34 9.79
C TYR A 414 -2.07 -2.87 11.13
N SER A 415 -2.15 -1.96 12.10
CA SER A 415 -2.82 -2.23 13.36
C SER A 415 -4.30 -2.52 13.09
N TRP A 416 -4.94 -3.27 13.99
CA TRP A 416 -6.32 -3.80 13.85
C TRP A 416 -6.50 -4.96 12.87
N LEU A 417 -5.47 -5.33 12.10
CA LEU A 417 -5.51 -6.61 11.38
C LEU A 417 -5.41 -7.78 12.36
N PRO A 418 -6.13 -8.89 12.11
CA PRO A 418 -6.03 -10.08 12.95
C PRO A 418 -4.65 -10.73 12.83
N LEU A 419 -4.33 -11.61 13.79
CA LEU A 419 -3.19 -12.50 13.68
C LEU A 419 -3.33 -13.35 12.41
N ASN A 420 -2.23 -13.56 11.70
CA ASN A 420 -2.23 -14.34 10.49
C ASN A 420 -2.37 -15.84 10.79
N THR A 421 -3.58 -16.37 10.60
CA THR A 421 -3.88 -17.78 10.90
C THR A 421 -3.15 -18.77 10.01
N THR A 422 -2.56 -18.37 8.88
CA THR A 422 -1.71 -19.26 8.08
C THR A 422 -0.44 -19.70 8.83
N LEU A 423 0.03 -18.91 9.79
CA LEU A 423 1.17 -19.24 10.66
C LEU A 423 0.82 -20.30 11.72
N GLU A 424 -0.46 -20.49 12.04
CA GLU A 424 -0.92 -21.51 13.00
C GLU A 424 -0.94 -22.93 12.39
N THR A 425 -0.62 -23.08 11.09
CA THR A 425 -0.78 -24.32 10.33
C THR A 425 0.40 -24.60 9.38
N GLY A 426 0.40 -25.79 8.77
CA GLY A 426 1.40 -26.22 7.77
C GLY A 426 2.59 -26.96 8.37
N ASP A 427 3.24 -27.77 7.54
CA ASP A 427 4.34 -28.67 7.95
C ASP A 427 5.74 -28.12 7.57
N GLN A 428 5.80 -26.98 6.86
CA GLN A 428 7.04 -26.33 6.44
C GLN A 428 7.68 -25.59 7.61
N ARG A 429 9.02 -25.43 7.60
CA ARG A 429 9.74 -24.54 8.53
C ARG A 429 9.18 -23.11 8.37
N ARG A 430 8.85 -22.44 9.48
CA ARG A 430 8.19 -21.11 9.46
C ARG A 430 9.03 -20.06 10.15
N ILE A 431 9.08 -18.88 9.54
CA ILE A 431 9.51 -17.65 10.22
C ILE A 431 8.41 -16.60 10.19
N VAL A 432 8.32 -15.83 11.27
CA VAL A 432 7.33 -14.77 11.46
C VAL A 432 7.96 -13.41 11.12
N GLU A 433 7.38 -12.67 10.19
CA GLU A 433 7.85 -11.30 9.90
C GLU A 433 7.24 -10.29 10.86
N PHE A 434 8.08 -9.40 11.38
CA PHE A 434 7.74 -8.22 12.17
C PHE A 434 8.25 -6.96 11.46
N GLN A 435 7.57 -5.83 11.65
CA GLN A 435 8.03 -4.54 11.11
C GLN A 435 8.32 -3.59 12.26
N SER A 436 9.60 -3.26 12.45
CA SER A 436 10.07 -2.44 13.56
C SER A 436 9.92 -0.96 13.28
N ARG A 437 10.25 -0.51 12.05
CA ARG A 437 10.14 0.90 11.62
C ARG A 437 8.70 1.41 11.49
N ARG A 438 7.69 0.54 11.34
CA ARG A 438 6.27 0.91 11.22
C ARG A 438 5.97 1.92 10.11
N GLU A 439 5.96 1.37 8.91
CA GLU A 439 5.68 2.04 7.64
C GLU A 439 4.40 2.89 7.66
N PHE A 440 3.30 2.32 8.14
CA PHE A 440 1.98 2.98 8.12
C PHE A 440 1.70 3.85 9.35
N GLU A 441 2.64 3.91 10.29
CA GLU A 441 2.45 4.58 11.59
C GLU A 441 3.52 5.64 11.81
N GLY A 442 3.66 6.51 10.80
CA GLY A 442 4.57 7.67 10.85
C GLY A 442 6.00 7.38 10.42
N PHE A 443 6.26 6.28 9.68
CA PHE A 443 7.59 5.90 9.17
C PHE A 443 8.67 5.73 10.26
N GLY A 444 8.25 5.39 11.47
CA GLY A 444 9.15 5.22 12.62
C GLY A 444 9.51 6.52 13.33
N ALA A 445 8.87 7.64 12.97
CA ALA A 445 9.06 8.92 13.65
C ALA A 445 8.14 9.12 14.86
N PHE A 446 7.17 8.23 15.09
CA PHE A 446 6.33 8.25 16.29
C PHE A 446 6.78 7.17 17.27
N PRO A 447 6.77 7.45 18.59
CA PRO A 447 6.83 6.39 19.58
C PRO A 447 5.76 5.34 19.29
N ASP A 448 6.17 4.08 19.21
CA ASP A 448 5.28 2.98 18.85
C ASP A 448 5.78 1.65 19.42
N ASP A 449 5.46 1.37 20.70
CA ASP A 449 5.93 0.19 21.43
C ASP A 449 5.08 -1.05 21.13
N LEU A 450 5.64 -2.00 20.37
CA LEU A 450 4.96 -3.24 19.99
C LEU A 450 5.25 -4.41 20.93
N GLY A 451 5.96 -4.19 22.05
CA GLY A 451 6.31 -5.18 23.06
C GLY A 451 5.20 -6.19 23.35
N PRO A 452 4.05 -5.73 23.90
CA PRO A 452 2.94 -6.62 24.23
C PRO A 452 2.37 -7.37 23.02
N GLU A 453 2.33 -6.73 21.84
CA GLU A 453 1.77 -7.29 20.62
C GLU A 453 2.67 -8.40 20.04
N PHE A 454 3.97 -8.15 19.93
CA PHE A 454 4.94 -9.13 19.46
C PHE A 454 5.05 -10.32 20.41
N SER A 455 5.09 -10.08 21.72
CA SER A 455 5.11 -11.16 22.72
C SER A 455 3.87 -12.04 22.63
N TRP A 456 2.68 -11.44 22.56
CA TRP A 456 1.43 -12.18 22.42
C TRP A 456 1.39 -13.00 21.13
N ALA A 457 1.79 -12.40 20.00
CA ALA A 457 1.81 -13.07 18.71
C ALA A 457 2.76 -14.29 18.72
N VAL A 458 4.01 -14.12 19.16
CA VAL A 458 4.98 -15.22 19.24
C VAL A 458 4.47 -16.33 20.15
N GLN A 459 4.03 -16.02 21.38
CA GLN A 459 3.52 -17.03 22.31
C GLN A 459 2.36 -17.83 21.72
N ARG A 460 1.44 -17.16 21.03
CA ARG A 460 0.30 -17.81 20.37
C ARG A 460 0.77 -18.73 19.25
N LEU A 461 1.68 -18.25 18.40
CA LEU A 461 2.14 -18.96 17.21
C LEU A 461 2.99 -20.18 17.56
N VAL A 462 3.95 -20.06 18.48
CA VAL A 462 4.79 -21.21 18.90
C VAL A 462 3.97 -22.29 19.63
N ALA A 463 2.89 -21.89 20.31
CA ALA A 463 1.96 -22.84 20.94
C ALA A 463 1.06 -23.54 19.91
N ALA A 464 0.73 -22.89 18.80
CA ALA A 464 -0.14 -23.43 17.75
C ALA A 464 0.62 -24.27 16.72
N ASN A 465 1.84 -23.85 16.36
CA ASN A 465 2.63 -24.45 15.29
C ASN A 465 4.07 -24.71 15.74
N PRO A 466 4.49 -25.98 15.95
CA PRO A 466 5.83 -26.32 16.38
C PRO A 466 6.90 -26.11 15.29
N HIS A 467 6.51 -25.82 14.05
CA HIS A 467 7.43 -25.54 12.95
C HIS A 467 7.84 -24.06 12.86
N VAL A 468 7.29 -23.19 13.72
CA VAL A 468 7.81 -21.82 13.89
C VAL A 468 9.18 -21.91 14.53
N GLU A 469 10.22 -21.58 13.76
CA GLU A 469 11.62 -21.69 14.17
C GLU A 469 12.33 -20.33 14.24
N GLY A 470 11.66 -19.24 13.86
CA GLY A 470 12.32 -17.97 13.76
C GLY A 470 11.46 -16.75 13.48
N VAL A 471 12.14 -15.62 13.39
CA VAL A 471 11.57 -14.31 13.07
C VAL A 471 12.39 -13.59 12.01
N TRP A 472 11.74 -12.68 11.29
CA TRP A 472 12.39 -11.68 10.46
C TRP A 472 11.93 -10.29 10.89
N SER A 473 12.82 -9.49 11.45
CA SER A 473 12.54 -8.12 11.88
C SER A 473 12.93 -7.13 10.77
N TRP A 474 11.97 -6.36 10.29
CA TRP A 474 12.22 -5.30 9.30
C TRP A 474 12.68 -4.05 10.03
N THR A 475 13.98 -3.80 9.99
CA THR A 475 14.64 -2.70 10.72
C THR A 475 14.56 -1.40 9.93
N GLN A 476 14.60 -1.45 8.59
CA GLN A 476 14.52 -0.26 7.74
C GLN A 476 13.51 -0.41 6.60
N ASP A 477 13.39 -1.61 6.02
CA ASP A 477 12.47 -1.88 4.92
C ASP A 477 11.00 -1.75 5.36
N GLY A 478 10.11 -1.57 4.38
CA GLY A 478 8.69 -1.28 4.61
C GLY A 478 8.36 0.12 4.13
N GLY A 479 7.78 0.19 2.94
CA GLY A 479 7.34 1.43 2.32
C GLY A 479 8.45 2.26 1.69
N PRO A 480 8.13 3.51 1.32
CA PRO A 480 9.05 4.38 0.63
C PRO A 480 10.14 4.88 1.57
N TRP A 481 11.33 5.01 1.00
CA TRP A 481 12.50 5.47 1.72
C TRP A 481 12.59 6.99 1.76
N ARG A 482 12.15 7.66 0.69
CA ARG A 482 12.34 9.09 0.41
C ARG A 482 11.05 9.92 0.49
N ALA A 483 9.93 9.30 0.81
CA ALA A 483 8.74 9.97 1.29
C ALA A 483 8.68 9.87 2.83
N GLY A 484 8.22 10.93 3.48
CA GLY A 484 8.19 11.01 4.94
C GLY A 484 9.56 11.34 5.57
N PRO A 485 9.70 11.13 6.90
CA PRO A 485 10.92 11.39 7.68
C PRO A 485 12.19 10.71 7.15
N MET A 486 13.29 11.45 7.08
CA MET A 486 14.65 10.96 6.83
C MET A 486 15.24 10.34 8.09
N SER A 487 14.69 9.19 8.50
CA SER A 487 15.27 8.34 9.55
C SER A 487 15.74 7.03 8.95
N LEU A 488 17.06 6.82 8.99
CA LEU A 488 17.77 5.72 8.37
C LEU A 488 18.51 4.93 9.46
N TYR A 489 18.21 3.65 9.58
CA TYR A 489 18.67 2.77 10.64
C TYR A 489 20.20 2.71 10.70
N LEU A 490 20.76 3.04 11.87
CA LEU A 490 22.20 3.20 12.14
C LEU A 490 22.92 4.33 11.36
N THR A 491 22.24 5.06 10.48
CA THR A 491 22.85 6.09 9.62
C THR A 491 22.44 7.50 10.02
N SER A 492 21.14 7.81 10.09
CA SER A 492 20.68 9.19 10.33
C SER A 492 19.28 9.28 10.97
N GLY A 493 18.98 10.45 11.53
CA GLY A 493 17.72 10.71 12.22
C GLY A 493 17.58 9.95 13.54
N PHE A 494 16.35 9.92 14.09
CA PHE A 494 16.08 9.28 15.38
C PHE A 494 15.72 7.79 15.25
N TRP A 495 16.52 7.04 14.49
CA TRP A 495 16.36 5.60 14.34
C TRP A 495 16.35 4.80 15.66
N PRO A 496 17.00 5.23 16.76
CA PRO A 496 16.88 4.51 18.02
C PRO A 496 15.44 4.38 18.51
N LEU A 497 14.50 5.22 18.04
CA LEU A 497 13.09 5.13 18.42
C LEU A 497 12.47 3.77 18.05
N TYR A 498 12.63 3.33 16.80
CA TYR A 498 12.07 2.06 16.33
C TYR A 498 13.00 0.86 16.57
N GLU A 499 14.26 1.10 16.98
CA GLU A 499 15.16 0.07 17.50
C GLU A 499 14.58 -0.65 18.73
N ALA A 500 13.71 0.01 19.51
CA ALA A 500 12.99 -0.62 20.61
C ALA A 500 12.22 -1.88 20.15
N ASN A 501 11.59 -1.82 18.97
CA ASN A 501 10.86 -2.92 18.37
C ASN A 501 11.79 -4.00 17.82
N THR A 502 12.95 -3.62 17.27
CA THR A 502 14.00 -4.55 16.83
C THR A 502 14.56 -5.35 18.00
N LEU A 503 14.86 -4.71 19.13
CA LEU A 503 15.32 -5.40 20.34
C LEU A 503 14.23 -6.30 20.94
N THR A 504 12.98 -5.84 20.89
CA THR A 504 11.82 -6.62 21.32
C THR A 504 11.67 -7.90 20.50
N ALA A 505 11.72 -7.80 19.16
CA ALA A 505 11.59 -8.96 18.27
C ALA A 505 12.68 -10.02 18.55
N ALA A 506 13.92 -9.59 18.78
CA ALA A 506 15.00 -10.48 19.19
C ALA A 506 14.74 -11.10 20.57
N ALA A 507 14.33 -10.29 21.56
CA ALA A 507 14.06 -10.76 22.91
C ALA A 507 12.96 -11.83 22.95
N VAL A 508 11.82 -11.61 22.26
CA VAL A 508 10.71 -12.57 22.24
C VAL A 508 11.01 -13.82 21.41
N ALA A 509 11.88 -13.72 20.40
CA ALA A 509 12.36 -14.90 19.66
C ALA A 509 13.27 -15.78 20.52
N ARG A 510 14.12 -15.17 21.35
CA ARG A 510 14.99 -15.89 22.28
C ARG A 510 14.21 -16.45 23.46
N ASP A 511 13.31 -15.68 24.04
CA ASP A 511 12.42 -16.10 25.11
C ASP A 511 11.00 -15.58 24.86
N PRO A 512 10.05 -16.43 24.39
CA PRO A 512 8.66 -16.03 24.22
C PRO A 512 8.01 -15.48 25.50
N GLY A 513 8.55 -15.80 26.67
CA GLY A 513 8.12 -15.28 27.98
C GLY A 513 8.86 -14.02 28.45
N ALA A 514 9.69 -13.39 27.62
CA ALA A 514 10.48 -12.22 27.98
C ALA A 514 9.62 -11.08 28.55
N ASP A 515 10.14 -10.39 29.56
CA ASP A 515 9.55 -9.14 30.09
C ASP A 515 9.79 -8.00 29.10
N VAL A 516 8.85 -7.81 28.19
CA VAL A 516 8.92 -6.76 27.15
C VAL A 516 8.95 -5.34 27.72
N GLY A 517 8.34 -5.10 28.89
CA GLY A 517 8.49 -3.81 29.59
C GLY A 517 9.92 -3.59 30.07
N GLY A 518 10.58 -4.67 30.51
CA GLY A 518 12.01 -4.70 30.83
C GLY A 518 12.89 -4.39 29.60
N VAL A 519 12.53 -4.93 28.43
CA VAL A 519 13.24 -4.63 27.17
C VAL A 519 13.15 -3.14 26.83
N THR A 520 11.98 -2.51 26.99
CA THR A 520 11.82 -1.05 26.79
C THR A 520 12.68 -0.24 27.78
N VAL A 521 12.81 -0.68 29.04
CA VAL A 521 13.70 -0.05 30.01
C VAL A 521 15.17 -0.20 29.65
N ASP A 522 15.59 -1.39 29.21
CA ASP A 522 16.96 -1.68 28.81
C ASP A 522 17.36 -0.86 27.57
N TRP A 523 16.43 -0.73 26.60
CA TRP A 523 16.58 0.14 25.44
C TRP A 523 16.74 1.61 25.84
N ALA A 524 15.86 2.12 26.71
CA ALA A 524 15.92 3.51 27.17
C ALA A 524 17.25 3.81 27.89
N ARG A 525 17.77 2.85 28.68
CA ARG A 525 19.10 2.96 29.28
C ARG A 525 20.21 3.00 28.25
N ARG A 526 20.18 2.07 27.28
CA ARG A 526 21.19 1.98 26.23
C ARG A 526 21.28 3.26 25.42
N TYR A 527 20.16 3.83 25.00
CA TYR A 527 20.14 4.91 24.02
C TYR A 527 19.84 6.30 24.56
N LEU A 528 19.17 6.45 25.71
CA LEU A 528 18.59 7.73 26.11
C LEU A 528 19.13 8.27 27.44
N SER A 529 19.14 7.48 28.52
CA SER A 529 19.53 7.99 29.85
C SER A 529 19.84 6.87 30.84
N ASP A 530 20.80 7.10 31.74
CA ASP A 530 21.04 6.22 32.90
C ASP A 530 20.27 6.67 34.16
N ASP A 531 19.58 7.82 34.12
CA ASP A 531 18.80 8.33 35.25
C ASP A 531 17.47 7.56 35.40
N PRO A 532 17.20 6.94 36.57
CA PRO A 532 16.00 6.13 36.77
C PRO A 532 14.67 6.89 36.66
N ALA A 533 14.64 8.20 36.90
CA ALA A 533 13.42 8.98 36.76
C ALA A 533 13.13 9.28 35.28
N THR A 534 14.16 9.63 34.51
CA THR A 534 14.07 9.84 33.07
C THR A 534 13.70 8.56 32.33
N VAL A 535 14.37 7.44 32.61
CA VAL A 535 14.07 6.14 32.00
C VAL A 535 12.62 5.71 32.27
N ARG A 536 12.12 5.91 33.49
CA ARG A 536 10.73 5.62 33.83
C ARG A 536 9.75 6.52 33.08
N ALA A 537 10.03 7.82 32.97
CA ALA A 537 9.18 8.73 32.20
C ALA A 537 9.11 8.35 30.72
N VAL A 538 10.23 7.91 30.13
CA VAL A 538 10.26 7.37 28.76
C VAL A 538 9.45 6.08 28.65
N ALA A 539 9.66 5.12 29.55
CA ALA A 539 8.91 3.86 29.52
C ALA A 539 7.40 4.08 29.70
N GLU A 540 6.99 5.03 30.55
CA GLU A 540 5.60 5.46 30.68
C GLU A 540 5.05 6.11 29.40
N ALA A 541 5.86 6.90 28.69
CA ALA A 541 5.45 7.45 27.39
C ALA A 541 5.32 6.35 26.32
N MET A 542 6.27 5.42 26.24
CA MET A 542 6.22 4.27 25.32
C MET A 542 5.02 3.38 25.61
N ALA A 543 4.66 3.14 26.89
CA ALA A 543 3.47 2.38 27.27
C ALA A 543 2.14 3.03 26.84
N LEU A 544 2.12 4.35 26.56
CA LEU A 544 0.93 5.05 26.06
C LEU A 544 0.87 5.11 24.53
N SER A 545 1.98 4.86 23.84
CA SER A 545 2.13 5.06 22.40
C SER A 545 1.06 4.36 21.56
N ARG A 546 0.80 3.07 21.82
CA ARG A 546 -0.20 2.30 21.07
C ARG A 546 -1.61 2.86 21.19
N ASP A 547 -2.00 3.42 22.33
CA ASP A 547 -3.32 4.08 22.44
C ASP A 547 -3.40 5.34 21.57
N ALA A 548 -2.34 6.15 21.55
CA ALA A 548 -2.26 7.34 20.68
C ALA A 548 -2.34 6.95 19.19
N ILE A 549 -1.59 5.93 18.76
CA ILE A 549 -1.59 5.43 17.38
C ILE A 549 -2.95 4.82 17.01
N HIS A 550 -3.49 3.89 17.81
CA HIS A 550 -4.75 3.21 17.54
C HIS A 550 -5.95 4.15 17.47
N THR A 551 -5.97 5.21 18.28
CA THR A 551 -7.08 6.19 18.29
C THR A 551 -6.87 7.35 17.31
N GLY A 552 -5.61 7.68 17.04
CA GLY A 552 -5.19 8.81 16.21
C GLY A 552 -5.14 8.51 14.72
N LEU A 553 -4.53 7.38 14.34
CA LEU A 553 -4.34 7.00 12.95
C LEU A 553 -5.46 6.13 12.38
N TYR A 554 -6.30 5.53 13.23
CA TYR A 554 -7.40 4.67 12.80
C TYR A 554 -8.76 5.22 13.23
N LEU A 555 -9.79 4.87 12.47
CA LEU A 555 -11.18 5.06 12.87
C LEU A 555 -11.66 3.77 13.51
N ARG A 556 -11.56 3.65 14.84
CA ARG A 556 -11.82 2.41 15.58
C ARG A 556 -13.07 1.65 15.12
N PRO A 557 -14.27 2.24 14.98
CA PRO A 557 -15.45 1.49 14.55
C PRO A 557 -15.36 0.92 13.12
N PHE A 558 -14.53 1.52 12.26
CA PHE A 558 -14.23 0.97 10.94
C PHE A 558 -13.14 -0.10 11.02
N ALA A 559 -12.08 0.13 11.79
CA ALA A 559 -10.95 -0.79 11.93
C ALA A 559 -11.33 -2.12 12.62
N GLU A 560 -12.39 -2.12 13.44
CA GLU A 560 -13.02 -3.32 14.00
C GLU A 560 -13.82 -4.15 12.97
N GLN A 561 -13.94 -3.67 11.73
CA GLN A 561 -14.63 -4.35 10.65
C GLN A 561 -13.64 -4.80 9.58
N ARG A 562 -13.87 -6.01 9.08
CA ARG A 562 -13.38 -6.45 7.79
C ARG A 562 -14.36 -5.95 6.73
N VAL A 563 -13.85 -5.13 5.81
CA VAL A 563 -14.64 -4.51 4.75
C VAL A 563 -14.21 -5.10 3.43
N VAL A 564 -15.15 -5.33 2.53
CA VAL A 564 -14.88 -5.65 1.13
C VAL A 564 -15.55 -4.58 0.28
N ALA A 565 -14.83 -4.00 -0.67
CA ALA A 565 -15.35 -3.02 -1.61
C ALA A 565 -14.56 -3.09 -2.93
N LEU A 566 -15.25 -2.98 -4.07
CA LEU A 566 -14.64 -3.07 -5.41
C LEU A 566 -13.85 -4.37 -5.67
N GLY A 567 -14.21 -5.46 -4.99
CA GLY A 567 -13.47 -6.73 -5.05
C GLY A 567 -12.18 -6.75 -4.24
N LEU A 568 -11.96 -5.74 -3.39
CA LEU A 568 -10.77 -5.55 -2.57
C LEU A 568 -11.15 -5.55 -1.10
N GLU A 569 -10.21 -5.94 -0.24
CA GLU A 569 -10.30 -5.76 1.21
C GLU A 569 -9.44 -4.55 1.58
N PRO A 570 -10.02 -3.34 1.63
CA PRO A 570 -9.24 -2.14 1.86
C PRO A 570 -8.71 -2.13 3.32
N PRO A 571 -7.52 -1.55 3.56
CA PRO A 571 -6.90 -1.58 4.88
C PRO A 571 -7.72 -0.85 5.95
N PRO A 572 -7.52 -1.16 7.25
CA PRO A 572 -8.26 -0.51 8.34
C PRO A 572 -7.96 1.00 8.48
N GLN A 573 -6.93 1.51 7.80
CA GLN A 573 -6.46 2.90 7.89
C GLN A 573 -6.89 3.81 6.72
N MET A 574 -7.77 3.36 5.80
CA MET A 574 -8.05 3.98 4.48
C MET A 574 -8.32 5.48 4.36
N TRP A 575 -8.68 6.17 5.44
CA TRP A 575 -8.77 7.64 5.41
C TRP A 575 -7.40 8.32 5.25
N LEU A 576 -6.34 7.57 5.53
CA LEU A 576 -4.95 7.79 5.14
C LEU A 576 -4.64 6.74 4.06
N PHE A 577 -4.57 7.18 2.80
CA PHE A 577 -4.27 6.26 1.70
C PHE A 577 -2.76 6.04 1.65
N GLU A 578 -2.29 4.99 2.32
CA GLU A 578 -0.87 4.64 2.47
C GLU A 578 -0.01 5.79 3.06
N TRP A 579 0.71 5.47 4.12
CA TRP A 579 1.71 6.35 4.73
C TRP A 579 1.19 7.74 5.19
N ASP A 580 1.47 8.82 4.46
CA ASP A 580 1.24 10.22 4.85
C ASP A 580 0.19 10.95 3.98
N VAL A 581 -0.53 10.24 3.11
CA VAL A 581 -1.49 10.86 2.19
C VAL A 581 -2.91 10.87 2.78
N LEU A 582 -3.38 12.04 3.19
CA LEU A 582 -4.79 12.21 3.60
C LEU A 582 -5.68 12.09 2.36
N THR A 583 -6.51 11.05 2.29
CA THR A 583 -7.38 10.84 1.12
C THR A 583 -8.39 11.96 0.95
N GLY A 584 -9.09 12.06 -0.19
CA GLY A 584 -10.07 13.12 -0.45
C GLY A 584 -11.14 12.75 -1.46
N ASP A 585 -11.33 11.45 -1.67
CA ASP A 585 -12.30 10.88 -2.60
C ASP A 585 -13.59 10.45 -1.89
N SER A 586 -14.70 10.56 -2.62
CA SER A 586 -16.02 10.20 -2.10
C SER A 586 -16.21 8.70 -1.90
N ALA A 587 -15.62 7.84 -2.74
CA ALA A 587 -15.79 6.39 -2.58
C ALA A 587 -15.25 5.91 -1.23
N THR A 588 -14.08 6.40 -0.82
CA THR A 588 -13.47 6.01 0.45
C THR A 588 -14.17 6.68 1.62
N LEU A 589 -14.24 8.02 1.63
CA LEU A 589 -14.70 8.79 2.80
C LEU A 589 -16.20 8.57 3.11
N ASP A 590 -17.05 8.46 2.09
CA ASP A 590 -18.49 8.24 2.32
C ASP A 590 -18.78 6.81 2.78
N LEU A 591 -18.02 5.82 2.30
CA LEU A 591 -18.14 4.43 2.79
C LEU A 591 -17.63 4.31 4.23
N LEU A 592 -16.51 4.95 4.57
CA LEU A 592 -16.03 5.04 5.96
C LEU A 592 -17.12 5.61 6.87
N TYR A 593 -17.72 6.74 6.49
CA TYR A 593 -18.85 7.31 7.23
C TYR A 593 -20.01 6.32 7.38
N ALA A 594 -20.42 5.65 6.30
CA ALA A 594 -21.53 4.71 6.32
C ALA A 594 -21.34 3.57 7.31
N VAL A 595 -20.09 3.13 7.53
CA VAL A 595 -19.73 2.12 8.54
C VAL A 595 -19.74 2.71 9.95
N VAL A 596 -19.16 3.91 10.15
CA VAL A 596 -18.99 4.47 11.51
C VAL A 596 -20.16 5.31 12.01
N ARG A 597 -21.16 5.65 11.17
CA ARG A 597 -22.21 6.62 11.50
C ARG A 597 -22.97 6.35 12.81
N ASP A 598 -23.17 5.08 13.16
CA ASP A 598 -23.88 4.69 14.39
C ASP A 598 -23.03 4.90 15.66
N ARG A 599 -21.72 5.09 15.48
CA ARG A 599 -20.71 5.40 16.51
C ARG A 599 -19.93 6.68 16.16
N LEU A 600 -20.59 7.64 15.51
CA LEU A 600 -19.95 8.87 15.03
C LEU A 600 -19.34 9.68 16.17
N ASP A 601 -20.09 9.92 17.26
CA ASP A 601 -19.60 10.74 18.37
C ASP A 601 -18.39 10.12 19.07
N GLU A 602 -18.38 8.78 19.19
CA GLU A 602 -17.19 8.04 19.65
C GLU A 602 -16.02 8.26 18.71
N THR A 603 -16.21 8.05 17.39
CA THR A 603 -15.15 8.21 16.38
C THR A 603 -14.53 9.61 16.38
N LEU A 604 -15.34 10.65 16.62
CA LEU A 604 -14.86 12.02 16.77
C LEU A 604 -14.08 12.23 18.07
N ALA A 605 -14.61 11.73 19.19
CA ALA A 605 -13.94 11.81 20.49
C ALA A 605 -12.60 11.06 20.50
N ASP A 606 -12.46 9.98 19.73
CA ASP A 606 -11.19 9.24 19.58
C ASP A 606 -10.05 10.15 19.08
N GLY A 607 -10.35 11.10 18.19
CA GLY A 607 -9.33 12.03 17.68
C GLY A 607 -8.86 13.00 18.76
N GLU A 608 -9.76 13.50 19.60
CA GLU A 608 -9.40 14.35 20.75
C GLU A 608 -8.61 13.57 21.81
N ARG A 609 -8.97 12.29 22.04
CA ARG A 609 -8.23 11.42 22.97
C ARG A 609 -6.82 11.12 22.47
N ALA A 610 -6.64 10.86 21.19
CA ALA A 610 -5.31 10.63 20.61
C ALA A 610 -4.37 11.81 20.87
N VAL A 611 -4.84 13.04 20.61
CA VAL A 611 -4.09 14.27 20.89
C VAL A 611 -3.77 14.39 22.38
N ALA A 612 -4.74 14.14 23.26
CA ALA A 612 -4.53 14.22 24.71
C ALA A 612 -3.54 13.16 25.22
N THR A 613 -3.55 11.94 24.65
CA THR A 613 -2.60 10.88 24.99
C THR A 613 -1.19 11.26 24.55
N ALA A 614 -1.01 11.75 23.31
CA ALA A 614 0.30 12.21 22.83
C ALA A 614 0.82 13.45 23.59
N GLU A 615 -0.06 14.38 23.97
CA GLU A 615 0.31 15.51 24.85
C GLU A 615 0.75 15.04 26.24
N ARG A 616 0.16 13.97 26.76
CA ARG A 616 0.57 13.35 28.03
C ARG A 616 1.94 12.69 27.89
N MET A 617 2.18 11.94 26.82
CA MET A 617 3.50 11.37 26.51
C MET A 617 4.57 12.47 26.46
N ARG A 618 4.28 13.55 25.73
CA ARG A 618 5.11 14.75 25.68
C ARG A 618 5.37 15.37 27.04
N ALA A 619 4.34 15.51 27.88
CA ALA A 619 4.48 16.09 29.21
C ALA A 619 5.36 15.25 30.14
N LEU A 620 5.31 13.91 30.02
CA LEU A 620 6.19 13.01 30.77
C LEU A 620 7.65 13.26 30.41
N VAL A 621 7.97 13.27 29.12
CA VAL A 621 9.35 13.43 28.62
C VAL A 621 9.88 14.85 28.87
N VAL A 622 9.12 15.89 28.54
CA VAL A 622 9.51 17.30 28.79
C VAL A 622 9.63 17.62 30.28
N GLY A 623 8.96 16.86 31.14
CA GLY A 623 9.05 17.00 32.60
C GLY A 623 10.36 16.47 33.20
N THR A 624 11.19 15.77 32.43
CA THR A 624 12.49 15.25 32.87
C THR A 624 13.56 16.35 32.86
N ASP A 625 14.68 16.10 33.52
CA ASP A 625 15.85 16.98 33.47
C ASP A 625 16.62 16.76 32.15
N PRO A 626 16.73 17.74 31.23
CA PRO A 626 17.46 17.55 29.97
C PRO A 626 18.93 17.12 30.18
N ASP A 627 19.57 17.54 31.28
CA ASP A 627 20.97 17.18 31.58
C ASP A 627 21.13 15.71 31.98
N SER A 628 20.03 15.01 32.26
CA SER A 628 20.03 13.57 32.54
C SER A 628 20.05 12.70 31.29
N TRP A 629 19.88 13.28 30.09
CA TRP A 629 19.86 12.56 28.83
C TRP A 629 21.25 12.44 28.20
N ARG A 630 21.42 11.44 27.34
CA ARG A 630 22.58 11.36 26.45
C ARG A 630 22.53 12.52 25.45
N PRO A 631 23.68 13.09 25.04
CA PRO A 631 23.70 14.28 24.19
C PRO A 631 22.83 14.17 22.93
N GLY A 632 21.96 15.15 22.70
CA GLY A 632 21.08 15.25 21.52
C GLY A 632 19.82 14.37 21.55
N THR A 633 19.72 13.43 22.48
CA THR A 633 18.60 12.47 22.53
C THR A 633 17.33 13.05 23.13
N TYR A 634 17.46 14.04 24.04
CA TYR A 634 16.32 14.79 24.56
C TYR A 634 15.62 15.57 23.44
N GLU A 635 16.38 16.30 22.62
CA GLU A 635 15.86 17.07 21.49
C GLU A 635 15.24 16.16 20.41
N ALA A 636 15.87 15.01 20.13
CA ALA A 636 15.36 14.06 19.16
C ALA A 636 14.01 13.46 19.62
N PHE A 637 13.92 13.00 20.88
CA PHE A 637 12.69 12.41 21.41
C PHE A 637 11.58 13.46 21.56
N THR A 638 11.89 14.66 22.06
CA THR A 638 10.90 15.73 22.16
C THR A 638 10.44 16.23 20.78
N GLY A 639 11.32 16.26 19.78
CA GLY A 639 10.99 16.53 18.39
C GLY A 639 10.02 15.51 17.80
N ALA A 640 10.26 14.21 18.02
CA ALA A 640 9.35 13.13 17.62
C ALA A 640 7.94 13.28 18.24
N LEU A 641 7.86 13.57 19.55
CA LEU A 641 6.58 13.82 20.23
C LEU A 641 5.90 15.12 19.77
N ASP A 642 6.65 16.18 19.50
CA ASP A 642 6.11 17.42 18.95
C ASP A 642 5.49 17.18 17.56
N TYR A 643 6.18 16.41 16.72
CA TYR A 643 5.70 16.02 15.40
C TYR A 643 4.48 15.10 15.45
N GLU A 644 4.45 14.12 16.36
CA GLU A 644 3.27 13.28 16.61
C GLU A 644 2.07 14.13 17.05
N VAL A 645 2.23 15.01 18.04
CA VAL A 645 1.15 15.87 18.54
C VAL A 645 0.61 16.78 17.44
N ASP A 646 1.47 17.41 16.66
CA ASP A 646 1.06 18.29 15.55
C ASP A 646 0.29 17.51 14.47
N THR A 647 0.81 16.33 14.09
CA THR A 647 0.16 15.44 13.13
C THR A 647 -1.19 14.95 13.64
N LEU A 648 -1.29 14.47 14.88
CA LEU A 648 -2.55 14.00 15.45
C LEU A 648 -3.60 15.12 15.58
N ARG A 649 -3.19 16.38 15.80
CA ARG A 649 -4.09 17.53 15.77
C ARG A 649 -4.62 17.80 14.36
N LEU A 650 -3.77 17.74 13.34
CA LEU A 650 -4.18 17.81 11.94
C LEU A 650 -5.20 16.71 11.63
N LEU A 651 -4.88 15.47 12.00
CA LEU A 651 -5.71 14.29 11.75
C LEU A 651 -7.06 14.34 12.49
N ALA A 652 -7.10 14.80 13.75
CA ALA A 652 -8.34 14.99 14.48
C ALA A 652 -9.26 16.05 13.82
N ALA A 653 -8.67 17.16 13.36
CA ALA A 653 -9.41 18.19 12.62
C ALA A 653 -9.90 17.66 11.26
N TYR A 654 -9.06 16.92 10.53
CA TYR A 654 -9.41 16.32 9.25
C TYR A 654 -10.55 15.30 9.38
N ARG A 655 -10.44 14.39 10.36
CA ARG A 655 -11.47 13.40 10.72
C ARG A 655 -12.82 14.06 10.95
N THR A 656 -12.82 15.10 11.76
CA THR A 656 -14.03 15.86 12.07
C THR A 656 -14.61 16.51 10.82
N MET A 657 -13.75 17.12 9.99
CA MET A 657 -14.18 17.79 8.76
C MET A 657 -14.88 16.82 7.81
N PHE A 658 -14.26 15.70 7.43
CA PHE A 658 -14.86 14.84 6.41
C PHE A 658 -16.10 14.09 6.94
N LEU A 659 -16.09 13.63 8.20
CA LEU A 659 -17.24 12.95 8.79
C LEU A 659 -18.46 13.87 8.93
N ARG A 660 -18.24 15.16 9.25
CA ARG A 660 -19.33 16.16 9.27
C ARG A 660 -19.84 16.48 7.86
N ALA A 661 -18.99 16.44 6.84
CA ALA A 661 -19.41 16.56 5.44
C ALA A 661 -20.34 15.41 5.04
N ALA A 662 -19.91 14.17 5.29
CA ALA A 662 -20.72 12.98 5.00
C ALA A 662 -22.03 12.97 5.79
N ALA A 663 -22.02 13.33 7.08
CA ALA A 663 -23.24 13.47 7.89
C ALA A 663 -24.21 14.53 7.33
N TRP A 664 -23.68 15.62 6.79
CA TRP A 664 -24.49 16.62 6.11
C TRP A 664 -25.12 16.08 4.83
N HIS A 665 -24.38 15.29 4.05
CA HIS A 665 -24.91 14.66 2.86
C HIS A 665 -25.96 13.58 3.15
N ASP A 666 -25.79 12.80 4.22
CA ASP A 666 -26.75 11.77 4.66
C ASP A 666 -28.07 12.38 5.13
N THR A 667 -27.99 13.36 6.03
CA THR A 667 -29.17 13.92 6.72
C THR A 667 -29.78 15.13 6.04
N GLY A 668 -29.00 15.85 5.23
CA GLY A 668 -29.35 17.18 4.70
C GLY A 668 -29.20 18.32 5.72
N GLU A 669 -28.84 18.02 6.97
CA GLU A 669 -28.66 18.97 8.07
C GLU A 669 -27.19 19.07 8.49
N GLY A 670 -26.78 20.09 9.25
CA GLY A 670 -25.40 20.15 9.78
C GLY A 670 -24.34 20.79 8.88
N HIS A 671 -24.71 21.41 7.74
CA HIS A 671 -23.77 22.19 6.91
C HIS A 671 -22.93 23.19 7.72
N ARG A 672 -23.53 23.86 8.71
CA ARG A 672 -22.80 24.81 9.58
C ARG A 672 -21.72 24.11 10.40
N ALA A 673 -22.01 22.94 10.98
CA ALA A 673 -21.03 22.17 11.74
C ALA A 673 -19.89 21.71 10.84
N TRP A 674 -20.19 21.33 9.59
CA TRP A 674 -19.16 21.05 8.60
C TRP A 674 -18.30 22.28 8.27
N VAL A 675 -18.88 23.47 8.06
CA VAL A 675 -18.10 24.71 7.83
C VAL A 675 -17.17 25.01 9.01
N GLU A 676 -17.66 24.88 10.24
CA GLU A 676 -16.86 25.09 11.45
C GLU A 676 -15.70 24.07 11.53
N ALA A 677 -15.95 22.81 11.17
CA ALA A 677 -14.92 21.77 11.11
C ALA A 677 -13.90 21.97 9.97
N ARG A 678 -14.35 22.43 8.80
CA ARG A 678 -13.48 22.81 7.68
C ARG A 678 -12.55 23.95 8.06
N ASP A 679 -13.08 25.00 8.68
CA ASP A 679 -12.25 26.13 9.13
C ASP A 679 -11.23 25.70 10.20
N ALA A 680 -11.57 24.71 11.04
CA ALA A 680 -10.63 24.11 11.99
C ALA A 680 -9.54 23.29 11.29
N PHE A 681 -9.91 22.47 10.31
CA PHE A 681 -8.96 21.74 9.46
C PHE A 681 -8.02 22.70 8.71
N ASP A 682 -8.53 23.77 8.08
CA ASP A 682 -7.70 24.73 7.35
C ASP A 682 -6.68 25.41 8.27
N ARG A 683 -7.04 25.72 9.52
CA ARG A 683 -6.11 26.25 10.52
C ARG A 683 -5.05 25.23 10.93
N ALA A 684 -5.45 23.97 11.18
CA ALA A 684 -4.52 22.91 11.53
C ALA A 684 -3.57 22.58 10.37
N ALA A 685 -4.08 22.48 9.14
CA ALA A 685 -3.30 22.29 7.92
C ALA A 685 -2.32 23.44 7.67
N ALA A 686 -2.73 24.69 7.91
CA ALA A 686 -1.83 25.84 7.78
C ALA A 686 -0.73 25.82 8.85
N ALA A 687 -1.04 25.40 10.08
CA ALA A 687 -0.04 25.26 11.15
C ALA A 687 0.97 24.14 10.83
N HIS A 688 0.48 22.97 10.43
CA HIS A 688 1.30 21.81 10.06
C HIS A 688 2.25 22.12 8.90
N LEU A 689 1.77 22.83 7.87
CA LEU A 689 2.61 23.24 6.73
C LEU A 689 3.54 24.44 7.04
N ALA A 690 3.29 25.17 8.12
CA ALA A 690 4.13 26.29 8.54
C ALA A 690 5.31 25.85 9.42
N ALA A 691 5.32 24.59 9.88
CA ALA A 691 6.53 23.97 10.42
C ALA A 691 7.70 24.17 9.44
N PRO A 692 8.95 24.33 9.92
CA PRO A 692 10.06 24.80 9.09
C PRO A 692 10.18 24.00 7.79
N GLY A 693 9.78 24.60 6.67
CA GLY A 693 9.86 23.97 5.36
C GLY A 693 11.31 23.56 5.08
N GLY A 694 11.56 22.26 4.97
CA GLY A 694 12.90 21.70 4.83
C GLY A 694 13.43 20.94 6.04
N ASP A 695 12.66 20.83 7.14
CA ASP A 695 12.93 19.80 8.16
C ASP A 695 12.59 18.42 7.58
N VAL A 696 13.62 17.73 7.11
CA VAL A 696 13.50 16.37 6.57
C VAL A 696 13.30 15.31 7.67
N GLN A 697 13.48 15.66 8.94
CA GLN A 697 13.23 14.74 10.06
C GLN A 697 11.75 14.73 10.46
N HIS A 698 11.06 15.88 10.30
CA HIS A 698 9.64 16.04 10.64
C HIS A 698 8.88 16.72 9.50
N PRO A 699 8.82 16.11 8.29
CA PRO A 699 8.20 16.73 7.12
C PRO A 699 6.67 16.80 7.26
N ALA A 700 6.06 17.77 6.58
CA ALA A 700 4.60 17.86 6.57
C ALA A 700 3.98 16.76 5.69
N TRP A 701 2.85 16.21 6.15
CA TRP A 701 2.07 15.20 5.44
C TRP A 701 1.40 15.74 4.16
N ASN A 702 1.15 14.85 3.21
CA ASN A 702 0.58 15.21 1.92
C ASN A 702 -0.93 15.50 1.99
N LEU A 703 -1.26 16.80 1.93
CA LEU A 703 -2.65 17.29 2.02
C LEU A 703 -3.36 17.44 0.66
N THR A 704 -2.74 17.01 -0.45
CA THR A 704 -3.22 17.31 -1.79
C THR A 704 -4.62 16.76 -2.04
N ALA A 705 -4.84 15.47 -1.75
CA ALA A 705 -6.12 14.84 -1.99
C ALA A 705 -7.22 15.42 -1.09
N ALA A 706 -6.96 15.56 0.21
CA ALA A 706 -7.85 16.24 1.16
C ALA A 706 -8.28 17.64 0.69
N ARG A 707 -7.34 18.46 0.20
CA ARG A 707 -7.64 19.82 -0.33
C ARG A 707 -8.52 19.80 -1.57
N LEU A 708 -8.27 18.87 -2.49
CA LEU A 708 -9.15 18.67 -3.65
C LEU A 708 -10.57 18.27 -3.19
N GLY A 709 -10.68 17.46 -2.14
CA GLY A 709 -11.95 17.11 -1.48
C GLY A 709 -12.67 18.33 -0.91
N VAL A 710 -11.96 19.17 -0.16
CA VAL A 710 -12.49 20.43 0.39
C VAL A 710 -12.97 21.38 -0.71
N GLU A 711 -12.20 21.57 -1.78
CA GLU A 711 -12.59 22.46 -2.90
C GLU A 711 -13.92 22.02 -3.54
N ARG A 712 -14.18 20.72 -3.60
CA ARG A 712 -15.45 20.16 -4.09
C ARG A 712 -16.58 20.41 -3.09
N ALA A 713 -16.37 20.06 -1.82
CA ALA A 713 -17.36 20.20 -0.76
C ALA A 713 -17.80 21.67 -0.56
N ASP A 714 -16.88 22.63 -0.69
CA ASP A 714 -17.15 24.07 -0.67
C ASP A 714 -18.16 24.54 -1.70
N ARG A 715 -18.26 23.84 -2.84
CA ARG A 715 -19.17 24.19 -3.92
C ARG A 715 -20.52 23.51 -3.79
N ASP A 716 -20.65 22.49 -2.94
CA ASP A 716 -21.82 21.62 -2.92
C ASP A 716 -23.11 22.37 -2.59
N LEU A 717 -23.11 23.26 -1.59
CA LEU A 717 -24.31 24.02 -1.24
C LEU A 717 -24.73 24.98 -2.38
N ALA A 718 -23.75 25.65 -3.02
CA ALA A 718 -24.01 26.52 -4.16
C ALA A 718 -24.52 25.74 -5.38
N MET A 719 -23.94 24.56 -5.63
CA MET A 719 -24.37 23.66 -6.70
C MET A 719 -25.76 23.07 -6.41
N ALA A 720 -26.10 22.76 -5.16
CA ALA A 720 -27.43 22.33 -4.74
C ALA A 720 -28.48 23.39 -5.04
N TRP A 721 -28.24 24.65 -4.68
CA TRP A 721 -29.14 25.76 -5.00
C TRP A 721 -29.25 26.01 -6.50
N THR A 722 -28.14 25.97 -7.22
CA THR A 722 -28.14 26.07 -8.68
C THR A 722 -28.95 24.92 -9.31
N ALA A 723 -28.80 23.70 -8.79
CA ALA A 723 -29.54 22.53 -9.24
C ALA A 723 -31.05 22.69 -8.98
N ARG A 724 -31.45 23.20 -7.81
CA ARG A 724 -32.86 23.51 -7.49
C ARG A 724 -33.47 24.52 -8.47
N VAL A 725 -32.77 25.62 -8.74
CA VAL A 725 -33.22 26.66 -9.68
C VAL A 725 -33.35 26.07 -11.08
N LEU A 726 -32.31 25.38 -11.57
CA LEU A 726 -32.33 24.73 -12.88
C LEU A 726 -33.41 23.65 -12.98
N LEU A 727 -33.66 22.90 -11.90
CA LEU A 727 -34.70 21.89 -11.84
C LEU A 727 -36.09 22.52 -11.99
N VAL A 728 -36.38 23.59 -11.25
CA VAL A 728 -37.64 24.33 -11.39
C VAL A 728 -37.80 24.87 -12.81
N LEU A 729 -36.75 25.48 -13.37
CA LEU A 729 -36.77 25.98 -14.75
C LEU A 729 -36.98 24.85 -15.78
N ALA A 730 -36.36 23.69 -15.58
CA ALA A 730 -36.50 22.53 -16.44
C ALA A 730 -37.91 21.94 -16.37
N LEU A 731 -38.50 21.85 -15.18
CA LEU A 731 -39.89 21.40 -14.97
C LEU A 731 -40.89 22.38 -15.58
N LEU A 732 -40.72 23.68 -15.36
CA LEU A 732 -41.52 24.73 -16.00
C LEU A 732 -41.41 24.64 -17.53
N TRP A 733 -40.20 24.45 -18.06
CA TRP A 733 -40.00 24.25 -19.50
C TRP A 733 -40.74 23.02 -20.02
N LEU A 734 -40.67 21.88 -19.30
CA LEU A 734 -41.41 20.67 -19.65
C LEU A 734 -42.93 20.87 -19.61
N LEU A 735 -43.44 21.71 -18.70
CA LEU A 735 -44.87 22.05 -18.59
C LEU A 735 -45.33 23.05 -19.67
N LEU A 736 -44.48 23.96 -20.11
CA LEU A 736 -44.82 24.99 -21.10
C LEU A 736 -44.55 24.54 -22.55
N SER A 737 -43.44 23.85 -22.80
CA SER A 737 -43.01 23.47 -24.15
C SER A 737 -43.73 22.22 -24.68
N ARG A 738 -44.81 22.44 -25.43
CA ARG A 738 -45.48 21.36 -26.17
C ARG A 738 -44.52 20.66 -27.15
N ALA A 739 -43.59 21.39 -27.76
CA ALA A 739 -42.61 20.83 -28.69
C ALA A 739 -41.71 19.79 -28.01
N THR A 740 -41.20 20.10 -26.81
CA THR A 740 -40.38 19.20 -26.00
C THR A 740 -41.18 17.97 -25.56
N ARG A 741 -42.41 18.14 -25.06
CA ARG A 741 -43.28 17.00 -24.68
C ARG A 741 -43.59 16.07 -25.86
N VAL A 742 -43.85 16.63 -27.04
CA VAL A 742 -44.08 15.83 -28.25
C VAL A 742 -42.79 15.13 -28.68
N ALA A 743 -41.66 15.79 -28.64
CA ALA A 743 -40.37 15.22 -29.01
C ALA A 743 -39.96 14.05 -28.10
N ILE A 744 -40.24 14.11 -26.80
CA ILE A 744 -39.97 13.04 -25.84
C ILE A 744 -40.94 11.87 -26.00
N THR A 745 -42.25 12.12 -26.07
CA THR A 745 -43.27 11.04 -26.03
C THR A 745 -43.58 10.45 -27.39
N ARG A 746 -43.42 11.24 -28.45
CA ARG A 746 -43.81 10.94 -29.83
C ARG A 746 -42.76 11.50 -30.79
N PRO A 747 -41.49 11.05 -30.71
CA PRO A 747 -40.37 11.62 -31.48
C PRO A 747 -40.59 11.58 -33.00
N TRP A 748 -41.33 10.59 -33.51
CA TRP A 748 -41.72 10.51 -34.93
C TRP A 748 -42.67 11.64 -35.40
N ALA A 749 -43.25 12.40 -34.47
CA ALA A 749 -44.11 13.56 -34.74
C ALA A 749 -43.42 14.90 -34.38
N ALA A 750 -42.14 14.87 -34.00
CA ALA A 750 -41.39 16.07 -33.66
C ALA A 750 -41.23 17.00 -34.88
N ARG A 751 -41.22 18.31 -34.61
CA ARG A 751 -40.94 19.35 -35.60
C ARG A 751 -39.80 20.22 -35.08
N THR A 752 -39.12 20.92 -35.98
CA THR A 752 -38.08 21.88 -35.62
C THR A 752 -38.61 22.92 -34.63
N SER A 753 -37.92 23.09 -33.51
CA SER A 753 -38.18 24.14 -32.54
C SER A 753 -36.85 24.70 -32.04
N VAL A 754 -36.47 25.88 -32.55
CA VAL A 754 -35.25 26.58 -32.11
C VAL A 754 -35.22 26.78 -30.58
N PRO A 755 -36.32 27.21 -29.93
CA PRO A 755 -36.34 27.31 -28.47
C PRO A 755 -36.03 25.99 -27.75
N ALA A 756 -36.60 24.85 -28.19
CA ALA A 756 -36.32 23.55 -27.58
C ALA A 756 -34.88 23.08 -27.79
N ILE A 757 -34.27 23.43 -28.93
CA ILE A 757 -32.88 23.10 -29.22
C ILE A 757 -31.95 23.88 -28.30
N VAL A 758 -32.12 25.21 -28.24
CA VAL A 758 -31.28 26.12 -27.44
C VAL A 758 -31.43 25.82 -25.96
N VAL A 759 -32.67 25.78 -25.45
CA VAL A 759 -32.92 25.51 -24.02
C VAL A 759 -32.42 24.14 -23.62
N GLY A 760 -32.68 23.09 -24.41
CA GLY A 760 -32.23 21.74 -24.08
C GLY A 760 -30.71 21.59 -24.11
N GLY A 761 -30.02 22.25 -25.07
CA GLY A 761 -28.56 22.26 -25.14
C GLY A 761 -27.93 23.01 -23.96
N LEU A 762 -28.41 24.23 -23.66
CA LEU A 762 -27.92 25.04 -22.54
C LEU A 762 -28.20 24.36 -21.19
N LEU A 763 -29.39 23.80 -20.99
CA LEU A 763 -29.74 23.10 -19.76
C LEU A 763 -28.87 21.85 -19.57
N PHE A 764 -28.59 21.10 -20.63
CA PHE A 764 -27.71 19.94 -20.54
C PHE A 764 -26.28 20.33 -20.17
N LEU A 765 -25.72 21.34 -20.84
CA LEU A 765 -24.41 21.89 -20.51
C LEU A 765 -24.36 22.37 -19.06
N ALA A 766 -25.30 23.22 -18.65
CA ALA A 766 -25.38 23.74 -17.29
C ALA A 766 -25.50 22.60 -16.26
N THR A 767 -26.31 21.58 -16.53
CA THR A 767 -26.42 20.42 -15.64
C THR A 767 -25.10 19.65 -15.52
N ARG A 768 -24.36 19.47 -16.62
CA ARG A 768 -23.06 18.80 -16.56
C ARG A 768 -22.04 19.64 -15.78
N CYS A 769 -22.03 20.96 -15.96
CA CYS A 769 -21.15 21.83 -15.18
C CYS A 769 -21.49 21.84 -13.69
N VAL A 770 -22.77 21.84 -13.33
CA VAL A 770 -23.21 21.74 -11.93
C VAL A 770 -22.84 20.37 -11.35
N GLN A 771 -23.03 19.28 -12.11
CA GLN A 771 -22.67 17.94 -11.67
C GLN A 771 -21.17 17.80 -11.36
N THR A 772 -20.32 18.52 -12.09
CA THR A 772 -18.86 18.47 -11.90
C THR A 772 -18.33 19.61 -11.03
N SER A 773 -19.20 20.40 -10.37
CA SER A 773 -18.81 21.60 -9.61
C SER A 773 -17.93 22.59 -10.39
N PHE A 774 -18.01 22.56 -11.73
CA PHE A 774 -17.12 23.28 -12.65
C PHE A 774 -15.62 22.93 -12.51
N LEU A 775 -15.30 21.76 -11.93
CA LEU A 775 -13.94 21.30 -11.65
C LEU A 775 -13.41 20.24 -12.61
N ALA A 776 -14.29 19.62 -13.43
CA ALA A 776 -13.89 18.51 -14.30
C ALA A 776 -13.98 18.80 -15.80
N PRO A 777 -13.07 19.63 -16.36
CA PRO A 777 -13.04 19.92 -17.79
C PRO A 777 -12.78 18.68 -18.65
N ALA A 778 -12.00 17.70 -18.20
CA ALA A 778 -11.77 16.47 -18.96
C ALA A 778 -13.06 15.64 -19.09
N HIS A 779 -13.82 15.52 -18.00
CA HIS A 779 -15.14 14.88 -18.05
C HIS A 779 -16.09 15.59 -19.02
N LEU A 780 -16.13 16.93 -18.99
CA LEU A 780 -16.94 17.72 -19.91
C LEU A 780 -16.48 17.55 -21.37
N LEU A 781 -15.18 17.58 -21.63
CA LEU A 781 -14.61 17.43 -22.98
C LEU A 781 -15.02 16.08 -23.59
N VAL A 782 -14.81 14.99 -22.86
CA VAL A 782 -15.11 13.63 -23.36
C VAL A 782 -16.62 13.45 -23.54
N THR A 783 -17.43 13.81 -22.54
CA THR A 783 -18.88 13.57 -22.59
C THR A 783 -19.61 14.47 -23.60
N LEU A 784 -19.31 15.77 -23.61
CA LEU A 784 -19.92 16.72 -24.55
C LEU A 784 -19.36 16.53 -25.96
N GLY A 785 -18.06 16.25 -26.10
CA GLY A 785 -17.42 15.96 -27.38
C GLY A 785 -18.01 14.73 -28.07
N ALA A 786 -18.15 13.62 -27.34
CA ALA A 786 -18.75 12.40 -27.87
C ALA A 786 -20.21 12.62 -28.32
N LEU A 787 -21.00 13.35 -27.51
CA LEU A 787 -22.38 13.68 -27.87
C LEU A 787 -22.46 14.62 -29.09
N ALA A 788 -21.57 15.62 -29.16
CA ALA A 788 -21.51 16.57 -30.25
C ALA A 788 -21.13 15.88 -31.56
N LEU A 789 -20.10 15.03 -31.57
CA LEU A 789 -19.69 14.25 -32.74
C LEU A 789 -20.80 13.31 -33.20
N SER A 790 -21.42 12.59 -32.27
CA SER A 790 -22.58 11.72 -32.55
C SER A 790 -23.71 12.51 -33.22
N THR A 791 -24.02 13.69 -32.67
CA THR A 791 -25.09 14.56 -33.17
C THR A 791 -24.73 15.14 -34.54
N VAL A 792 -23.52 15.63 -34.75
CA VAL A 792 -23.06 16.16 -36.04
C VAL A 792 -23.16 15.09 -37.12
N LEU A 793 -22.68 13.87 -36.87
CA LEU A 793 -22.78 12.78 -37.83
C LEU A 793 -24.23 12.40 -38.12
N LEU A 794 -25.09 12.34 -37.09
CA LEU A 794 -26.53 12.13 -37.26
C LEU A 794 -27.17 13.16 -38.20
N LEU A 795 -26.79 14.44 -38.08
CA LEU A 795 -27.30 15.51 -38.93
C LEU A 795 -26.79 15.41 -40.37
N LEU A 796 -25.50 15.10 -40.55
CA LEU A 796 -24.88 14.89 -41.86
C LEU A 796 -25.56 13.73 -42.60
N LEU A 797 -25.79 12.60 -41.92
CA LEU A 797 -26.45 11.42 -42.51
C LEU A 797 -27.97 11.59 -42.66
N GLY A 798 -28.58 12.44 -41.84
CA GLY A 798 -30.02 12.79 -41.84
C GLY A 798 -30.44 13.70 -42.98
N GLY A 799 -29.54 14.61 -43.40
CA GLY A 799 -29.81 15.63 -44.41
C GLY A 799 -30.68 16.79 -43.92
N ARG A 800 -30.71 17.89 -44.69
CA ARG A 800 -31.31 19.18 -44.29
C ARG A 800 -32.77 19.09 -43.79
N ARG A 801 -33.56 18.15 -44.34
CA ARG A 801 -34.98 18.00 -43.98
C ARG A 801 -35.22 17.35 -42.60
N ALA A 802 -34.27 16.55 -42.11
CA ALA A 802 -34.40 15.86 -40.82
C ALA A 802 -33.63 16.56 -39.69
N ALA A 803 -32.72 17.50 -40.01
CA ALA A 803 -31.84 18.14 -39.04
C ALA A 803 -32.60 18.83 -37.88
N GLY A 804 -33.58 19.67 -38.19
CA GLY A 804 -34.33 20.42 -37.18
C GLY A 804 -35.17 19.56 -36.23
N PRO A 805 -35.97 18.58 -36.71
CA PRO A 805 -36.68 17.64 -35.85
C PRO A 805 -35.75 16.76 -34.98
N VAL A 806 -34.63 16.29 -35.53
CA VAL A 806 -33.65 15.47 -34.79
C VAL A 806 -32.97 16.27 -33.68
N LEU A 807 -32.50 17.48 -33.97
CA LEU A 807 -31.96 18.39 -32.94
C LEU A 807 -33.00 18.66 -31.85
N THR A 808 -34.26 18.88 -32.23
CA THR A 808 -35.35 19.09 -31.27
C THR A 808 -35.54 17.88 -30.36
N VAL A 809 -35.45 16.65 -30.90
CA VAL A 809 -35.55 15.41 -30.12
C VAL A 809 -34.36 15.20 -29.20
N VAL A 810 -33.14 15.29 -29.72
CA VAL A 810 -31.90 15.14 -28.94
C VAL A 810 -31.90 16.12 -27.77
N SER A 811 -32.09 17.41 -28.03
CA SER A 811 -32.16 18.43 -26.98
C SER A 811 -33.31 18.21 -25.99
N SER A 812 -34.47 17.73 -26.44
CA SER A 812 -35.62 17.48 -25.57
C SER A 812 -35.43 16.26 -24.66
N VAL A 813 -34.76 15.21 -25.11
CA VAL A 813 -34.41 14.07 -24.24
C VAL A 813 -33.34 14.50 -23.22
N CYS A 814 -32.39 15.34 -23.62
CA CYS A 814 -31.41 15.92 -22.70
C CYS A 814 -32.07 16.74 -21.58
N VAL A 815 -33.21 17.41 -21.83
CA VAL A 815 -33.98 18.08 -20.75
C VAL A 815 -34.47 17.10 -19.70
N VAL A 816 -35.00 15.93 -20.08
CA VAL A 816 -35.50 14.94 -19.11
C VAL A 816 -34.34 14.32 -18.34
N ARG A 817 -33.23 14.03 -19.03
CA ARG A 817 -32.00 13.58 -18.37
C ARG A 817 -31.48 14.63 -17.39
N ALA A 818 -31.53 15.91 -17.77
CA ALA A 818 -31.17 17.00 -16.88
C ALA A 818 -32.08 17.06 -15.66
N VAL A 819 -33.40 16.91 -15.80
CA VAL A 819 -34.33 16.84 -14.66
C VAL A 819 -33.95 15.72 -13.68
N VAL A 820 -33.65 14.52 -14.17
CA VAL A 820 -33.27 13.39 -13.32
C VAL A 820 -31.95 13.68 -12.57
N THR A 821 -30.92 14.16 -13.27
CA THR A 821 -29.65 14.52 -12.63
C THR A 821 -29.81 15.69 -11.65
N LEU A 822 -30.52 16.76 -12.02
CA LEU A 822 -30.75 17.93 -11.17
C LEU A 822 -31.57 17.59 -9.93
N ALA A 823 -32.54 16.66 -10.04
CA ALA A 823 -33.29 16.16 -8.89
C ALA A 823 -32.39 15.41 -7.91
N ALA A 824 -31.43 14.63 -8.41
CA ALA A 824 -30.46 13.93 -7.56
C ALA A 824 -29.43 14.90 -6.92
N LEU A 825 -29.09 16.01 -7.59
CA LEU A 825 -28.17 17.05 -7.08
C LEU A 825 -28.84 18.07 -6.16
N ALA A 826 -30.17 18.19 -6.18
CA ALA A 826 -30.91 19.22 -5.46
C ALA A 826 -30.78 19.17 -3.92
N PRO A 827 -30.64 18.01 -3.25
CA PRO A 827 -30.57 17.97 -1.78
C PRO A 827 -29.34 18.71 -1.24
N THR A 828 -28.15 18.24 -1.57
CA THR A 828 -26.87 18.75 -1.03
C THR A 828 -25.78 18.85 -2.09
N GLY A 829 -26.13 18.86 -3.38
CA GLY A 829 -25.18 19.09 -4.47
C GLY A 829 -24.52 17.80 -5.00
N PRO A 830 -23.44 17.93 -5.78
CA PRO A 830 -22.63 16.81 -6.26
C PRO A 830 -22.14 15.86 -5.16
N GLY A 831 -21.67 16.37 -4.01
CA GLY A 831 -21.25 15.55 -2.87
C GLY A 831 -22.36 14.62 -2.39
N GLY A 832 -23.58 15.16 -2.15
CA GLY A 832 -24.74 14.35 -1.81
C GLY A 832 -25.17 13.32 -2.86
N TYR A 833 -25.00 13.66 -4.14
CA TYR A 833 -25.25 12.71 -5.23
C TYR A 833 -24.28 11.53 -5.18
N TRP A 834 -22.99 11.78 -4.93
CA TRP A 834 -21.98 10.72 -4.83
C TRP A 834 -22.10 9.93 -3.53
N PHE A 835 -22.37 10.59 -2.41
CA PHE A 835 -22.69 9.94 -1.14
C PHE A 835 -23.78 8.87 -1.33
N ALA A 836 -24.95 9.28 -1.86
CA ALA A 836 -26.04 8.34 -2.11
C ALA A 836 -25.70 7.28 -3.17
N PHE A 837 -24.80 7.60 -4.11
CA PHE A 837 -24.31 6.62 -5.07
C PHE A 837 -23.49 5.54 -4.37
N TRP A 838 -22.60 5.87 -3.44
CA TRP A 838 -21.74 4.90 -2.76
C TRP A 838 -22.49 4.12 -1.67
N THR A 839 -23.22 4.83 -0.81
CA THR A 839 -23.74 4.30 0.46
C THR A 839 -25.18 3.78 0.38
N GLU A 840 -25.95 4.15 -0.66
CA GLU A 840 -27.37 3.79 -0.77
C GLU A 840 -27.69 2.92 -2.01
N PRO A 841 -27.58 1.58 -1.90
CA PRO A 841 -27.78 0.66 -3.02
C PRO A 841 -29.10 0.86 -3.77
N ALA A 842 -30.20 1.07 -3.04
CA ALA A 842 -31.52 1.27 -3.64
C ALA A 842 -31.60 2.56 -4.47
N ARG A 843 -31.11 3.69 -3.93
CA ARG A 843 -31.11 4.98 -4.65
C ARG A 843 -30.19 4.92 -5.87
N ARG A 844 -28.99 4.37 -5.71
CA ARG A 844 -28.06 4.09 -6.82
C ARG A 844 -28.74 3.28 -7.92
N SER A 845 -29.37 2.15 -7.59
CA SER A 845 -30.00 1.27 -8.59
C SER A 845 -31.13 1.96 -9.34
N VAL A 846 -31.98 2.74 -8.66
CA VAL A 846 -33.05 3.52 -9.30
C VAL A 846 -32.46 4.57 -10.23
N TYR A 847 -31.46 5.34 -9.78
CA TYR A 847 -30.85 6.38 -10.59
C TYR A 847 -30.17 5.80 -11.84
N VAL A 848 -29.32 4.78 -11.69
CA VAL A 848 -28.60 4.13 -12.80
C VAL A 848 -29.60 3.57 -13.81
N THR A 849 -30.65 2.89 -13.34
CA THR A 849 -31.70 2.33 -14.22
C THR A 849 -32.33 3.41 -15.10
N VAL A 850 -32.77 4.50 -14.49
CA VAL A 850 -33.44 5.60 -15.20
C VAL A 850 -32.45 6.35 -16.10
N ALA A 851 -31.23 6.62 -15.63
CA ALA A 851 -30.20 7.33 -16.38
C ALA A 851 -29.75 6.55 -17.62
N VAL A 852 -29.55 5.24 -17.51
CA VAL A 852 -29.21 4.38 -18.66
C VAL A 852 -30.39 4.28 -19.63
N ALA A 853 -31.61 4.09 -19.13
CA ALA A 853 -32.79 4.04 -19.99
C ALA A 853 -32.97 5.34 -20.79
N LEU A 854 -32.76 6.51 -20.18
CA LEU A 854 -32.82 7.82 -20.86
C LEU A 854 -31.66 8.02 -21.83
N PHE A 855 -30.47 7.50 -21.53
CA PHE A 855 -29.32 7.52 -22.45
C PHE A 855 -29.63 6.73 -23.72
N LEU A 856 -30.13 5.50 -23.58
CA LEU A 856 -30.51 4.66 -24.73
C LEU A 856 -31.71 5.26 -25.48
N TRP A 857 -32.67 5.84 -24.75
CA TRP A 857 -33.83 6.50 -25.33
C TRP A 857 -33.44 7.65 -26.25
N LEU A 858 -32.38 8.40 -25.96
CA LEU A 858 -31.84 9.46 -26.83
C LEU A 858 -31.65 8.96 -28.27
N PHE A 859 -30.97 7.83 -28.42
CA PHE A 859 -30.63 7.24 -29.72
C PHE A 859 -31.85 6.63 -30.40
N VAL A 860 -32.72 5.95 -29.64
CA VAL A 860 -33.99 5.40 -30.16
C VAL A 860 -34.89 6.52 -30.68
N ALA A 861 -35.05 7.60 -29.91
CA ALA A 861 -35.89 8.74 -30.25
C ALA A 861 -35.34 9.47 -31.48
N ALA A 862 -34.02 9.69 -31.55
CA ALA A 862 -33.37 10.26 -32.74
C ALA A 862 -33.62 9.38 -33.99
N GLY A 863 -33.52 8.06 -33.86
CA GLY A 863 -33.83 7.10 -34.92
C GLY A 863 -35.30 7.17 -35.38
N TRP A 864 -36.24 7.33 -34.46
CA TRP A 864 -37.67 7.47 -34.78
C TRP A 864 -38.00 8.80 -35.45
N ALA A 865 -37.31 9.89 -35.09
CA ALA A 865 -37.41 11.16 -35.79
C ALA A 865 -36.85 11.07 -37.23
N LEU A 866 -35.72 10.36 -37.41
CA LEU A 866 -35.10 10.13 -38.72
C LEU A 866 -35.91 9.19 -39.62
N ALA A 867 -36.63 8.22 -39.04
CA ALA A 867 -37.33 7.18 -39.78
C ALA A 867 -38.40 7.75 -40.74
N GLY A 868 -38.98 8.91 -40.41
CA GLY A 868 -39.94 9.60 -41.29
C GLY A 868 -39.31 10.13 -42.59
N ALA A 869 -38.02 10.50 -42.55
CA ALA A 869 -37.30 11.06 -43.69
C ALA A 869 -36.48 10.00 -44.46
N LEU A 870 -35.90 9.03 -43.75
CA LEU A 870 -34.95 8.06 -44.33
C LEU A 870 -35.50 6.64 -44.47
N GLY A 871 -36.59 6.31 -43.76
CA GLY A 871 -37.05 4.93 -43.55
C GLY A 871 -36.31 4.23 -42.40
N ALA A 872 -36.96 3.24 -41.78
CA ALA A 872 -36.51 2.62 -40.52
C ALA A 872 -35.08 2.06 -40.58
N ARG A 873 -34.73 1.30 -41.64
CA ARG A 873 -33.39 0.69 -41.78
C ARG A 873 -32.27 1.73 -41.86
N ARG A 874 -32.47 2.77 -42.68
CA ARG A 874 -31.46 3.82 -42.90
C ARG A 874 -31.34 4.75 -41.69
N ALA A 875 -32.45 4.98 -40.97
CA ALA A 875 -32.44 5.72 -39.72
C ALA A 875 -31.68 4.94 -38.62
N ALA A 876 -31.91 3.63 -38.48
CA ALA A 876 -31.12 2.78 -37.59
C ALA A 876 -29.63 2.80 -37.94
N GLY A 877 -29.29 2.72 -39.24
CA GLY A 877 -27.91 2.86 -39.71
C GLY A 877 -27.27 4.20 -39.34
N ALA A 878 -27.99 5.32 -39.50
CA ALA A 878 -27.48 6.63 -39.09
C ALA A 878 -27.26 6.75 -37.58
N VAL A 879 -28.15 6.17 -36.76
CA VAL A 879 -28.01 6.13 -35.30
C VAL A 879 -26.82 5.29 -34.87
N LEU A 880 -26.67 4.09 -35.42
CA LEU A 880 -25.50 3.24 -35.16
C LEU A 880 -24.21 3.95 -35.59
N ALA A 881 -24.20 4.62 -36.73
CA ALA A 881 -23.05 5.40 -37.17
C ALA A 881 -22.71 6.52 -36.16
N GLY A 882 -23.71 7.26 -35.68
CA GLY A 882 -23.52 8.28 -34.64
C GLY A 882 -22.94 7.71 -33.34
N VAL A 883 -23.53 6.64 -32.82
CA VAL A 883 -23.06 5.94 -31.60
C VAL A 883 -21.62 5.45 -31.79
N GLY A 884 -21.33 4.81 -32.93
CA GLY A 884 -20.01 4.30 -33.25
C GLY A 884 -18.95 5.40 -33.35
N LEU A 885 -19.27 6.55 -33.95
CA LEU A 885 -18.36 7.69 -33.97
C LEU A 885 -18.12 8.26 -32.57
N GLY A 886 -19.17 8.45 -31.76
CA GLY A 886 -19.03 8.98 -30.41
C GLY A 886 -18.16 8.10 -29.52
N LEU A 887 -18.45 6.80 -29.49
CA LEU A 887 -17.67 5.81 -28.73
C LEU A 887 -16.25 5.68 -29.28
N GLY A 888 -16.13 5.55 -30.61
CA GLY A 888 -14.85 5.35 -31.29
C GLY A 888 -13.90 6.54 -31.12
N ALA A 889 -14.41 7.76 -31.26
CA ALA A 889 -13.61 8.98 -31.09
C ALA A 889 -13.20 9.20 -29.62
N ALA A 890 -14.09 8.93 -28.66
CA ALA A 890 -13.74 9.01 -27.24
C ALA A 890 -12.69 7.97 -26.86
N GLY A 891 -12.87 6.70 -27.29
CA GLY A 891 -11.91 5.63 -27.08
C GLY A 891 -10.55 5.93 -27.72
N LEU A 892 -10.54 6.40 -28.97
CA LEU A 892 -9.31 6.79 -29.68
C LEU A 892 -8.60 7.96 -29.00
N PHE A 893 -9.34 8.96 -28.52
CA PHE A 893 -8.77 10.11 -27.81
C PHE A 893 -8.09 9.66 -26.51
N VAL A 894 -8.75 8.83 -25.70
CA VAL A 894 -8.17 8.29 -24.46
C VAL A 894 -6.99 7.39 -24.77
N ALA A 895 -7.09 6.51 -25.79
CA ALA A 895 -6.01 5.63 -26.19
C ALA A 895 -4.76 6.40 -26.67
N ALA A 896 -4.95 7.48 -27.43
CA ALA A 896 -3.86 8.32 -27.90
C ALA A 896 -3.23 9.17 -26.79
N TYR A 897 -4.01 9.55 -25.76
CA TYR A 897 -3.50 10.29 -24.59
C TYR A 897 -2.83 9.38 -23.55
N GLY A 898 -3.20 8.09 -23.53
CA GLY A 898 -2.83 7.11 -22.53
C GLY A 898 -3.98 6.86 -21.54
N LEU A 899 -4.37 5.58 -21.37
CA LEU A 899 -5.51 5.19 -20.52
C LEU A 899 -5.27 5.57 -19.05
N GLU A 900 -4.16 5.13 -18.47
CA GLU A 900 -3.79 5.43 -17.07
C GLU A 900 -3.79 6.93 -16.83
N ARG A 901 -3.00 7.68 -17.61
CA ARG A 901 -2.92 9.15 -17.52
C ARG A 901 -4.29 9.82 -17.65
N GLY A 902 -5.13 9.34 -18.55
CA GLY A 902 -6.49 9.85 -18.74
C GLY A 902 -7.38 9.62 -17.53
N LEU A 903 -7.31 8.44 -16.91
CA LEU A 903 -8.04 8.10 -15.70
C LEU A 903 -7.56 8.88 -14.48
N THR A 904 -6.25 9.07 -14.31
CA THR A 904 -5.67 9.87 -13.22
C THR A 904 -6.15 11.32 -13.30
N VAL A 905 -6.04 11.98 -14.46
CA VAL A 905 -6.53 13.36 -14.66
C VAL A 905 -8.03 13.47 -14.42
N TRP A 906 -8.79 12.46 -14.88
CA TRP A 906 -10.23 12.42 -14.66
C TRP A 906 -10.59 12.27 -13.17
N ASN A 907 -9.84 11.45 -12.45
CA ASN A 907 -10.06 11.23 -11.02
C ASN A 907 -9.63 12.44 -10.17
N ASP A 908 -8.53 13.12 -10.50
CA ASP A 908 -8.13 14.37 -9.81
C ASP A 908 -9.24 15.41 -9.81
N GLN A 909 -9.90 15.52 -10.96
CA GLN A 909 -10.95 16.49 -11.22
C GLN A 909 -12.28 16.15 -10.55
N LEU A 910 -12.64 14.86 -10.46
CA LEU A 910 -13.91 14.43 -9.87
C LEU A 910 -13.83 13.96 -8.42
N GLY A 911 -12.69 13.41 -7.98
CA GLY A 911 -12.47 12.86 -6.64
C GLY A 911 -13.38 11.68 -6.31
N LEU A 912 -13.46 10.69 -7.21
CA LEU A 912 -14.37 9.57 -7.03
C LEU A 912 -13.69 8.34 -6.47
N LEU A 913 -12.55 7.97 -7.04
CA LEU A 913 -11.78 6.78 -6.66
C LEU A 913 -10.62 7.19 -5.74
N PRO A 914 -10.08 6.26 -4.94
CA PRO A 914 -8.93 6.51 -4.09
C PRO A 914 -7.81 7.23 -4.84
N TRP A 915 -7.39 8.38 -4.31
CA TRP A 915 -6.49 9.29 -5.03
C TRP A 915 -5.08 8.71 -5.18
N GLY A 916 -4.55 8.08 -4.12
CA GLY A 916 -3.21 7.50 -4.14
C GLY A 916 -3.13 6.22 -4.98
N LEU A 917 -4.22 5.47 -5.14
CA LEU A 917 -4.26 4.26 -5.98
C LEU A 917 -3.86 4.58 -7.44
N ALA A 918 -4.23 5.77 -7.93
CA ALA A 918 -3.88 6.22 -9.28
C ALA A 918 -2.44 6.72 -9.45
N ARG A 919 -1.68 6.86 -8.36
CA ARG A 919 -0.34 7.48 -8.36
C ARG A 919 0.75 6.56 -7.84
N ILE A 920 0.40 5.68 -6.90
CA ILE A 920 1.33 4.75 -6.26
C ILE A 920 1.25 3.40 -7.00
N LEU A 921 0.05 2.83 -7.14
CA LEU A 921 -0.14 1.48 -7.69
C LEU A 921 -0.56 1.47 -9.18
N GLY A 922 -1.16 2.56 -9.67
CA GLY A 922 -1.74 2.68 -11.00
C GLY A 922 -3.15 2.08 -11.09
N LEU A 923 -4.12 2.87 -11.57
CA LEU A 923 -5.53 2.47 -11.68
C LEU A 923 -5.72 1.26 -12.59
N THR A 924 -5.04 1.20 -13.73
CA THR A 924 -5.21 0.09 -14.68
C THR A 924 -4.60 -1.20 -14.17
N THR A 925 -3.47 -1.11 -13.48
CA THR A 925 -2.76 -2.28 -12.93
C THR A 925 -3.58 -2.91 -11.82
N TYR A 926 -4.01 -2.10 -10.86
CA TYR A 926 -4.67 -2.59 -9.66
C TYR A 926 -6.12 -3.02 -9.88
N LEU A 927 -6.85 -2.37 -10.79
CA LEU A 927 -8.21 -2.78 -11.16
C LEU A 927 -8.26 -3.82 -12.30
N GLU A 928 -7.10 -4.39 -12.68
CA GLU A 928 -6.94 -5.32 -13.80
C GLU A 928 -7.60 -4.83 -15.10
N ILE A 929 -7.59 -3.50 -15.33
CA ILE A 929 -8.13 -2.92 -16.57
C ILE A 929 -7.08 -3.14 -17.67
N PRO A 930 -7.42 -3.88 -18.75
CA PRO A 930 -6.47 -4.12 -19.82
C PRO A 930 -5.95 -2.80 -20.40
N ALA A 931 -4.64 -2.67 -20.59
CA ALA A 931 -4.02 -1.47 -21.16
C ALA A 931 -4.64 -1.08 -22.51
N ASP A 932 -5.07 -2.08 -23.29
CA ASP A 932 -5.72 -1.92 -24.58
C ASP A 932 -7.24 -1.65 -24.51
N ALA A 933 -7.85 -1.55 -23.34
CA ALA A 933 -9.29 -1.36 -23.21
C ALA A 933 -9.80 -0.11 -23.96
N ALA A 934 -9.01 0.97 -23.97
CA ALA A 934 -9.32 2.17 -24.76
C ALA A 934 -9.28 1.90 -26.28
N TRP A 935 -8.32 1.08 -26.74
CA TRP A 935 -8.24 0.62 -28.13
C TRP A 935 -9.40 -0.30 -28.50
N TRP A 936 -9.82 -1.19 -27.60
CA TRP A 936 -10.99 -2.04 -27.81
C TRP A 936 -12.27 -1.21 -27.94
N ALA A 937 -12.44 -0.18 -27.11
CA ALA A 937 -13.55 0.76 -27.23
C ALA A 937 -13.50 1.53 -28.56
N ALA A 938 -12.31 1.97 -28.99
CA ALA A 938 -12.10 2.62 -30.27
C ALA A 938 -12.48 1.70 -31.45
N GLY A 939 -11.99 0.45 -31.43
CA GLY A 939 -12.26 -0.58 -32.44
C GLY A 939 -13.72 -0.98 -32.50
N ALA A 940 -14.37 -1.22 -31.35
CA ALA A 940 -15.79 -1.50 -31.26
C ALA A 940 -16.63 -0.33 -31.82
N GLY A 941 -16.28 0.90 -31.44
CA GLY A 941 -16.89 2.11 -32.00
C GLY A 941 -16.74 2.19 -33.53
N GLY A 942 -15.54 1.91 -34.05
CA GLY A 942 -15.27 1.82 -35.49
C GLY A 942 -16.11 0.75 -36.21
N ALA A 943 -16.25 -0.44 -35.62
CA ALA A 943 -17.08 -1.51 -36.18
C ALA A 943 -18.56 -1.13 -36.21
N VAL A 944 -19.09 -0.56 -35.12
CA VAL A 944 -20.48 -0.05 -35.07
C VAL A 944 -20.69 1.07 -36.09
N LEU A 945 -19.69 1.96 -36.25
CA LEU A 945 -19.71 3.02 -37.27
C LEU A 945 -19.80 2.43 -38.68
N ALA A 946 -18.97 1.44 -39.00
CA ALA A 946 -18.97 0.78 -40.31
C ALA A 946 -20.31 0.09 -40.60
N VAL A 947 -20.84 -0.68 -39.65
CA VAL A 947 -22.17 -1.32 -39.77
C VAL A 947 -23.26 -0.27 -39.98
N GLY A 948 -23.22 0.82 -39.21
CA GLY A 948 -24.15 1.94 -39.34
C GLY A 948 -24.11 2.58 -40.74
N LEU A 949 -22.92 2.88 -41.25
CA LEU A 949 -22.72 3.43 -42.59
C LEU A 949 -23.17 2.45 -43.67
N LEU A 950 -22.88 1.16 -43.55
CA LEU A 950 -23.34 0.14 -44.49
C LEU A 950 -24.87 0.10 -44.55
N LEU A 951 -25.56 0.05 -43.41
CA LEU A 951 -27.02 0.08 -43.33
C LEU A 951 -27.62 1.38 -43.87
N ARG A 952 -26.90 2.50 -43.72
CA ARG A 952 -27.32 3.82 -44.23
C ARG A 952 -27.13 3.95 -45.75
N LEU A 953 -26.05 3.41 -46.30
CA LEU A 953 -25.60 3.62 -47.68
C LEU A 953 -26.08 2.53 -48.65
N THR A 954 -26.49 1.33 -48.19
CA THR A 954 -26.97 0.30 -49.13
C THR A 954 -28.18 0.82 -49.95
N PRO A 955 -28.15 0.69 -51.29
CA PRO A 955 -29.29 1.01 -52.14
C PRO A 955 -30.50 0.13 -51.80
N ARG A 956 -31.71 0.67 -51.94
CA ARG A 956 -32.92 -0.16 -51.94
C ARG A 956 -32.85 -1.06 -53.19
N ARG A 957 -32.80 -2.39 -53.03
CA ARG A 957 -33.17 -3.28 -54.12
C ARG A 957 -34.62 -2.95 -54.47
N ARG A 958 -34.86 -2.43 -55.69
CA ARG A 958 -36.22 -2.31 -56.22
C ARG A 958 -36.80 -3.72 -56.24
N PRO A 959 -38.03 -3.94 -55.73
CA PRO A 959 -38.70 -5.21 -56.01
C PRO A 959 -38.76 -5.36 -57.54
N ALA A 960 -38.31 -6.51 -58.04
CA ALA A 960 -38.53 -6.86 -59.42
C ALA A 960 -40.04 -6.82 -59.66
N THR A 961 -40.48 -5.92 -60.53
CA THR A 961 -41.83 -5.91 -61.07
C THR A 961 -42.06 -7.22 -61.80
N SER A 962 -42.94 -8.07 -61.27
CA SER A 962 -43.73 -9.02 -62.07
C SER A 962 -45.10 -8.43 -62.28
#